data_AF-F0XTW0-F1
#
_entry.id   AF-F0XTW0-F1
#
_cell.length_a   1.000
_cell.length_b   1.000
_cell.length_c   1.000
_cell.angle_alpha   90.00
_cell.angle_beta   90.00
_cell.angle_gamma   90.00
#
_symmetry.space_group_name_H-M   'P 1'
#
loop_
_entity.id
_entity.type
_entity.pdbx_description
1 polymer ?
#
loop_
_entity_poly.entity_id
_entity_poly.type
_entity_poly.pdbx_seq_one_letter_code
_entity_poly.pdbx_strand_id
1 'polypeptide(L)'
;MKFTSAISAVLGAATSVAAASDSLPTITAVGSKFFLSNGTQFFLKGVAYQLSDDDPLVDEKQCTRDAALMKTLGANSIRVYHVDASADHSGCMTAFADAGIYALIDLDTFSTYILSPTMTDATWNETQFDRFSAVMDAFSSYDNVLGFFVGNEVIAKADESLAAPYIKAAARDMKAYRDSKGYRKFPIGYSAADIAELRPMLQDYLTCGNASDSVDFYALNSYEWCDPSSYTGSGYSSLESQAKDFPVPIFFSETGCNTPGPRLFADQAAIFGDQMVDDWSGAIVYEWIQEANNYGLVAYGSGDATASGATVVRSGTPTPISPDFNNLKSQWATLTPTGVVSSKYNAASSVSSRACPASTVSGWLVDGDVSLPTVGDSLAVHTSGQSGSAATAKTTSASKTGTATATGTSASASASATKASNANAMGRGVIYTSGATGVHLTIPPTCLSCRHRLWCMERGSADATELYEYEHSSGDGMAARDDEQPLLADEQPSGRSDRTDAERLLGGDDSKSGQHGPGVFVWLLTLSAGISGLLFGYDTGVISATLVSIGSSLSGRPLSSLDKSVITSCTSLAALVASPAASVLADARGRRAVILAADVLFVAGALVQAGSHTVGAMVAGRSVVGVAVGAASFVVPLYIAEVSPAAHRGRLVTINVLFVTLGQVVAYVLGWLLAAFLDVRLAWRCMVGLGAVPAVVQAVLLLASMPESPRWLVRVGRPADARLVIARILAVPPDAPDTVDTLRAIEAEVRQEHEASRLRHHRQLQRRSARLTTTSIPILSRLVARLDGSAWSALFAVRRNRRALAIACLLQGLQQLCGFNSLMYFSATIFSIVGFDQPTLTSLTVAATNFVFTVAALLLVDRIGRRRVLLWSIPVMIAGLLLVAYGFSFLHVSVSGPRPGESDSRAAEHGTGAAYVVLVSIMLYVASYAIGLGNVPWMQSELFALDVRSLGSGLSTATNWLANFAVGLTFLPLMDALSPSWTFVLYAAVCAVGFVLVRACYPETSGLSLEEAAGLLEEDDWGVHR
;
A
#
# COMPACT_ATOMS: atom_id res chain seq x y z
N MET A 1 4.99 78.70 7.27
CA MET A 1 3.56 78.76 6.89
C MET A 1 3.44 78.63 5.38
N LYS A 2 2.66 77.64 4.92
CA LYS A 2 1.84 77.53 3.69
C LYS A 2 2.22 78.32 2.42
N PHE A 3 2.03 77.85 1.19
CA PHE A 3 1.81 76.55 0.52
C PHE A 3 1.73 76.92 -1.00
N THR A 4 2.42 76.18 -1.88
CA THR A 4 2.09 75.80 -3.30
C THR A 4 1.62 76.88 -4.31
N SER A 5 2.30 77.18 -5.44
CA SER A 5 2.70 76.38 -6.64
C SER A 5 1.49 75.77 -7.38
N ALA A 6 0.96 76.28 -8.51
CA ALA A 6 1.50 76.68 -9.83
C ALA A 6 1.67 75.52 -10.82
N ILE A 7 0.77 75.51 -11.81
CA ILE A 7 0.69 74.63 -12.98
C ILE A 7 1.31 75.35 -14.20
N SER A 8 1.90 74.54 -15.09
CA SER A 8 2.30 74.80 -16.48
C SER A 8 3.62 75.53 -16.72
N ALA A 9 4.62 74.78 -17.20
CA ALA A 9 5.47 75.23 -18.30
C ALA A 9 6.15 74.05 -19.02
N VAL A 10 6.10 74.13 -20.36
CA VAL A 10 7.07 73.65 -21.36
C VAL A 10 6.90 72.23 -21.94
N LEU A 11 6.27 72.23 -23.11
CA LEU A 11 6.49 71.33 -24.25
C LEU A 11 7.81 71.72 -24.95
N GLY A 12 8.67 70.76 -25.29
CA GLY A 12 9.65 70.92 -26.37
C GLY A 12 11.14 70.88 -26.00
N ALA A 13 11.69 69.68 -25.85
CA ALA A 13 13.08 69.37 -26.19
C ALA A 13 13.21 67.86 -26.48
N ALA A 14 12.83 67.46 -27.69
CA ALA A 14 13.20 66.17 -28.24
C ALA A 14 14.71 66.20 -28.50
N THR A 15 15.48 65.62 -27.57
CA THR A 15 16.83 65.15 -27.84
C THR A 15 16.77 63.64 -27.88
N SER A 16 17.25 63.10 -29.00
CA SER A 16 17.46 61.69 -29.29
C SER A 16 18.24 61.00 -28.18
N VAL A 17 17.53 60.32 -27.28
CA VAL A 17 18.07 59.15 -26.59
C VAL A 17 17.72 57.99 -27.52
N ALA A 18 18.73 57.50 -28.24
CA ALA A 18 18.68 56.16 -28.79
C ALA A 18 18.32 55.23 -27.62
N ALA A 19 17.15 54.59 -27.69
CA ALA A 19 16.82 53.53 -26.76
C ALA A 19 17.86 52.42 -26.99
N ALA A 20 18.88 52.40 -26.14
CA ALA A 20 19.66 51.20 -25.94
C ALA A 20 18.65 50.11 -25.55
N SER A 21 18.71 48.99 -26.26
CA SER A 21 18.08 47.75 -25.83
C SER A 21 18.63 47.45 -24.44
N ASP A 22 17.87 47.77 -23.40
CA ASP A 22 18.24 47.44 -22.03
C ASP A 22 17.96 45.95 -21.84
N SER A 23 19.00 45.14 -22.08
CA SER A 23 19.09 43.77 -21.59
C SER A 23 18.79 43.75 -20.09
N LEU A 24 17.98 42.79 -19.63
CA LEU A 24 17.69 42.62 -18.21
C LEU A 24 18.99 42.53 -17.38
N PRO A 25 19.08 43.18 -16.20
CA PRO A 25 20.26 43.09 -15.34
C PRO A 25 20.58 41.64 -14.93
N THR A 26 21.74 41.13 -15.31
CA THR A 26 22.14 39.76 -14.97
C THR A 26 22.20 39.52 -13.45
N ILE A 27 21.85 38.31 -13.00
CA ILE A 27 21.90 37.91 -11.58
C ILE A 27 23.23 37.20 -11.25
N THR A 28 23.73 37.45 -10.03
CA THR A 28 24.88 36.77 -9.43
C THR A 28 24.59 36.39 -7.98
N ALA A 29 25.18 35.29 -7.49
CA ALA A 29 25.13 34.89 -6.09
C ALA A 29 26.34 35.45 -5.33
N VAL A 30 26.09 36.10 -4.18
CA VAL A 30 27.13 36.62 -3.28
C VAL A 30 26.72 36.28 -1.84
N GLY A 31 27.47 35.40 -1.18
CA GLY A 31 27.09 34.88 0.13
C GLY A 31 25.69 34.25 0.09
N SER A 32 24.84 34.56 1.07
CA SER A 32 23.47 34.05 1.19
C SER A 32 22.44 34.72 0.26
N LYS A 33 22.85 35.61 -0.66
CA LYS A 33 21.92 36.50 -1.39
C LYS A 33 22.19 36.54 -2.90
N PHE A 34 21.13 36.71 -3.67
CA PHE A 34 21.20 37.04 -5.09
C PHE A 34 21.23 38.56 -5.30
N PHE A 35 22.04 39.02 -6.24
CA PHE A 35 22.11 40.43 -6.63
C PHE A 35 22.02 40.59 -8.13
N LEU A 36 21.24 41.58 -8.56
CA LEU A 36 21.26 42.11 -9.92
C LEU A 36 22.59 42.83 -10.17
N SER A 37 22.98 42.95 -11.43
CA SER A 37 24.20 43.68 -11.84
C SER A 37 24.21 45.15 -11.41
N ASN A 38 23.04 45.74 -11.14
CA ASN A 38 22.90 47.08 -10.58
C ASN A 38 23.12 47.17 -9.05
N GLY A 39 23.36 46.03 -8.38
CA GLY A 39 23.63 45.93 -6.94
C GLY A 39 22.40 45.76 -6.05
N THR A 40 21.20 45.68 -6.61
CA THR A 40 19.96 45.44 -5.83
C THR A 40 19.82 43.95 -5.51
N GLN A 41 19.46 43.61 -4.27
CA GLN A 41 19.14 42.23 -3.90
C GLN A 41 17.90 41.74 -4.68
N PHE A 42 18.00 40.54 -5.24
CA PHE A 42 16.94 39.88 -5.96
C PHE A 42 16.27 38.85 -5.05
N PHE A 43 14.94 38.91 -4.94
CA PHE A 43 14.13 37.91 -4.25
C PHE A 43 13.29 37.15 -5.27
N LEU A 44 13.34 35.83 -5.20
CA LEU A 44 12.78 34.95 -6.20
C LEU A 44 11.29 34.72 -5.93
N LYS A 45 10.42 35.25 -6.80
CA LYS A 45 8.97 34.95 -6.85
C LYS A 45 8.72 34.13 -8.10
N GLY A 46 8.89 32.82 -7.96
CA GLY A 46 8.92 31.90 -9.10
C GLY A 46 7.68 31.04 -9.24
N VAL A 47 7.52 30.45 -10.43
CA VAL A 47 6.55 29.38 -10.69
C VAL A 47 7.25 28.24 -11.44
N ALA A 48 6.92 27.00 -11.08
CA ALA A 48 7.34 25.81 -11.83
C ALA A 48 6.62 25.77 -13.19
N TYR A 49 7.37 25.74 -14.30
CA TYR A 49 6.86 25.95 -15.66
C TYR A 49 7.07 24.71 -16.57
N GLN A 50 6.80 23.48 -16.07
CA GLN A 50 6.68 22.20 -16.83
C GLN A 50 6.81 20.99 -15.90
N LEU A 51 6.18 19.85 -16.21
CA LEU A 51 6.52 18.53 -15.65
C LEU A 51 6.43 17.38 -16.70
N SER A 52 6.47 17.71 -17.99
CA SER A 52 6.52 16.73 -19.08
C SER A 52 7.89 16.69 -19.76
N ASP A 53 8.17 15.64 -20.51
CA ASP A 53 9.39 15.49 -21.33
C ASP A 53 9.48 16.50 -22.49
N ASP A 54 8.42 17.26 -22.77
CA ASP A 54 8.39 18.25 -23.87
C ASP A 54 8.94 19.62 -23.45
N ASP A 55 9.98 20.13 -24.13
CA ASP A 55 10.57 21.45 -23.89
C ASP A 55 9.55 22.61 -24.07
N PRO A 56 9.23 23.38 -23.01
CA PRO A 56 8.23 24.44 -23.04
C PRO A 56 8.79 25.75 -23.59
N LEU A 57 10.11 25.86 -23.77
CA LEU A 57 10.80 27.07 -24.20
C LEU A 57 10.99 27.16 -25.72
N VAL A 58 10.27 26.35 -26.50
CA VAL A 58 10.36 26.34 -27.98
C VAL A 58 9.18 27.03 -28.68
N ASP A 59 8.03 27.21 -28.01
CA ASP A 59 6.86 27.89 -28.59
C ASP A 59 6.78 29.36 -28.13
N GLU A 60 7.39 30.26 -28.90
CA GLU A 60 7.40 31.71 -28.64
C GLU A 60 5.99 32.28 -28.38
N LYS A 61 4.98 31.82 -29.14
CA LYS A 61 3.62 32.35 -29.02
C LYS A 61 2.99 31.93 -27.70
N GLN A 62 3.24 30.70 -27.27
CA GLN A 62 2.78 30.22 -25.97
C GLN A 62 3.50 30.93 -24.82
N CYS A 63 4.84 30.98 -24.86
CA CYS A 63 5.65 31.71 -23.88
C CYS A 63 5.23 33.17 -23.74
N THR A 64 4.93 33.86 -24.86
CA THR A 64 4.45 35.25 -24.82
C THR A 64 3.12 35.40 -24.07
N ARG A 65 2.17 34.47 -24.27
CA ARG A 65 0.88 34.49 -23.56
C ARG A 65 1.05 34.21 -22.07
N ASP A 66 1.86 33.21 -21.73
CA ASP A 66 2.13 32.84 -20.35
C ASP A 66 2.90 33.92 -19.60
N ALA A 67 3.97 34.46 -20.19
CA ALA A 67 4.77 35.54 -19.63
C ALA A 67 3.92 36.79 -19.35
N ALA A 68 2.99 37.13 -20.25
CA ALA A 68 2.06 38.23 -20.03
C ALA A 68 1.17 37.99 -18.79
N LEU A 69 0.64 36.78 -18.61
CA LEU A 69 -0.21 36.45 -17.46
C LEU A 69 0.60 36.32 -16.15
N MET A 70 1.77 35.70 -16.20
CA MET A 70 2.73 35.60 -15.08
C MET A 70 3.15 36.99 -14.57
N LYS A 71 3.34 37.95 -15.48
CA LYS A 71 3.59 39.35 -15.10
C LYS A 71 2.44 39.95 -14.32
N THR A 72 1.18 39.61 -14.64
CA THR A 72 0.02 40.06 -13.87
C THR A 72 -0.13 39.35 -12.51
N LEU A 73 0.40 38.13 -12.38
CA LEU A 73 0.48 37.39 -11.12
C LEU A 73 1.52 38.02 -10.19
N GLY A 74 2.58 38.61 -10.75
CA GLY A 74 3.71 39.18 -10.02
C GLY A 74 4.93 38.24 -9.95
N ALA A 75 4.95 37.19 -10.78
CA ALA A 75 6.11 36.31 -10.90
C ALA A 75 7.27 37.05 -11.59
N ASN A 76 8.49 36.81 -11.11
CA ASN A 76 9.73 37.34 -11.70
C ASN A 76 10.71 36.24 -12.11
N SER A 77 10.35 34.98 -11.88
CA SER A 77 11.19 33.83 -12.19
C SER A 77 10.35 32.63 -12.64
N ILE A 78 10.95 31.73 -13.42
CA ILE A 78 10.40 30.41 -13.73
C ILE A 78 11.46 29.35 -13.48
N ARG A 79 11.02 28.13 -13.16
CA ARG A 79 11.87 26.93 -13.18
C ARG A 79 11.40 26.00 -14.29
N VAL A 80 12.35 25.52 -15.09
CA VAL A 80 12.10 24.63 -16.24
C VAL A 80 12.90 23.36 -16.05
N TYR A 81 12.20 22.22 -15.96
CA TYR A 81 12.79 20.93 -15.59
C TYR A 81 13.44 20.22 -16.76
N HIS A 82 13.00 20.47 -18.01
CA HIS A 82 13.56 19.79 -19.17
C HIS A 82 13.57 20.67 -20.41
N VAL A 83 14.73 20.75 -21.05
CA VAL A 83 14.96 21.49 -22.29
C VAL A 83 15.71 20.63 -23.31
N ASP A 84 15.35 20.78 -24.59
CA ASP A 84 16.09 20.23 -25.71
C ASP A 84 17.19 21.21 -26.13
N ALA A 85 18.44 20.93 -25.75
CA ALA A 85 19.59 21.76 -26.08
C ALA A 85 19.81 22.03 -27.58
N SER A 86 19.15 21.28 -28.47
CA SER A 86 19.25 21.46 -29.93
C SER A 86 18.16 22.35 -30.53
N ALA A 87 17.12 22.68 -29.76
CA ALA A 87 16.04 23.55 -30.20
C ALA A 87 16.42 25.04 -30.15
N ASP A 88 15.60 25.89 -30.79
CA ASP A 88 15.75 27.35 -30.71
C ASP A 88 14.85 27.93 -29.62
N HIS A 89 15.48 28.45 -28.55
CA HIS A 89 14.78 29.04 -27.41
C HIS A 89 14.67 30.57 -27.48
N SER A 90 15.21 31.19 -28.53
CA SER A 90 15.39 32.65 -28.59
C SER A 90 14.07 33.41 -28.42
N GLY A 91 13.00 32.96 -29.08
CA GLY A 91 11.68 33.58 -28.98
C GLY A 91 11.11 33.56 -27.56
N CYS A 92 11.13 32.40 -26.89
CA CYS A 92 10.65 32.27 -25.51
C CYS A 92 11.52 33.04 -24.51
N MET A 93 12.84 32.95 -24.64
CA MET A 93 13.75 33.66 -23.74
C MET A 93 13.59 35.18 -23.86
N THR A 94 13.38 35.71 -25.08
CA THR A 94 13.01 37.13 -25.29
C THR A 94 11.65 37.46 -24.68
N ALA A 95 10.63 36.63 -24.88
CA ALA A 95 9.29 36.87 -24.32
C ALA A 95 9.30 36.95 -22.78
N PHE A 96 10.04 36.06 -22.10
CA PHE A 96 10.23 36.12 -20.66
C PHE A 96 11.08 37.32 -20.24
N ALA A 97 12.11 37.68 -21.01
CA ALA A 97 12.93 38.86 -20.73
C ALA A 97 12.12 40.16 -20.79
N ASP A 98 11.27 40.32 -21.81
CA ASP A 98 10.37 41.47 -21.97
C ASP A 98 9.32 41.54 -20.83
N ALA A 99 8.97 40.39 -20.26
CA ALA A 99 8.13 40.31 -19.07
C ALA A 99 8.87 40.61 -17.76
N GLY A 100 10.21 40.65 -17.76
CA GLY A 100 11.04 40.81 -16.57
C GLY A 100 11.25 39.52 -15.78
N ILE A 101 11.15 38.37 -16.44
CA ILE A 101 11.17 37.03 -15.84
C ILE A 101 12.51 36.35 -16.13
N TYR A 102 13.15 35.83 -15.08
CA TYR A 102 14.39 35.05 -15.17
C TYR A 102 14.11 33.54 -15.17
N ALA A 103 14.93 32.77 -15.87
CA ALA A 103 14.79 31.31 -15.94
C ALA A 103 15.86 30.60 -15.10
N LEU A 104 15.43 29.66 -14.26
CA LEU A 104 16.24 28.59 -13.69
C LEU A 104 16.04 27.33 -14.54
N ILE A 105 17.12 26.78 -15.06
CA ILE A 105 17.08 25.64 -16.00
C ILE A 105 17.75 24.43 -15.35
N ASP A 106 17.07 23.29 -15.34
CA ASP A 106 17.64 22.02 -14.93
C ASP A 106 18.54 21.48 -16.08
N LEU A 107 19.79 21.10 -15.76
CA LEU A 107 20.76 20.60 -16.75
C LEU A 107 20.51 19.13 -17.12
N ASP A 108 19.88 18.40 -16.21
CA ASP A 108 19.46 17.04 -16.40
C ASP A 108 18.24 16.94 -17.30
N THR A 109 18.15 15.78 -17.95
CA THR A 109 16.98 15.33 -18.70
C THR A 109 16.44 14.10 -18.01
N PHE A 110 15.20 13.70 -18.33
CA PHE A 110 14.61 12.48 -17.77
C PHE A 110 15.47 11.21 -17.95
N SER A 111 16.39 11.24 -18.93
CA SER A 111 17.32 10.15 -19.25
C SER A 111 18.74 10.32 -18.68
N THR A 112 19.07 11.46 -18.07
CA THR A 112 20.45 11.81 -17.66
C THR A 112 20.58 12.21 -16.19
N TYR A 113 19.59 11.89 -15.36
CA TYR A 113 19.67 12.06 -13.90
C TYR A 113 20.94 11.43 -13.31
N ILE A 114 21.41 11.99 -12.19
CA ILE A 114 22.47 11.41 -11.37
C ILE A 114 21.89 10.25 -10.54
N LEU A 115 21.34 9.24 -11.21
CA LEU A 115 20.70 8.06 -10.61
C LEU A 115 21.22 6.78 -11.27
N SER A 116 21.28 5.70 -10.49
CA SER A 116 21.65 4.36 -10.97
C SER A 116 20.45 3.40 -10.89
N PRO A 117 20.34 2.41 -11.80
CA PRO A 117 19.27 1.39 -11.79
C PRO A 117 19.10 0.64 -10.45
N THR A 118 20.12 0.67 -9.59
CA THR A 118 20.16 0.01 -8.28
C THR A 118 20.22 0.97 -7.08
N MET A 119 20.12 2.30 -7.29
CA MET A 119 20.10 3.40 -6.29
C MET A 119 21.25 3.39 -5.25
N THR A 120 22.23 2.50 -5.40
CA THR A 120 23.39 2.31 -4.51
C THR A 120 24.73 2.60 -5.19
N ASP A 121 24.71 2.79 -6.51
CA ASP A 121 25.87 3.07 -7.35
C ASP A 121 25.63 4.35 -8.16
N ALA A 122 25.30 5.48 -7.53
CA ALA A 122 25.16 6.75 -8.25
C ALA A 122 26.39 6.97 -9.14
N THR A 123 26.18 7.42 -10.38
CA THR A 123 27.27 7.63 -11.33
C THR A 123 27.27 9.08 -11.83
N TRP A 124 28.47 9.61 -12.02
CA TRP A 124 28.74 10.83 -12.76
C TRP A 124 29.72 10.48 -13.89
N ASN A 125 29.17 10.31 -15.09
CA ASN A 125 29.89 9.79 -16.26
C ASN A 125 29.95 10.81 -17.41
N GLU A 126 30.75 10.49 -18.43
CA GLU A 126 31.01 11.36 -19.57
C GLU A 126 29.72 11.69 -20.35
N THR A 127 28.79 10.74 -20.48
CA THR A 127 27.50 10.98 -21.15
C THR A 127 26.64 12.00 -20.40
N GLN A 128 26.61 11.95 -19.07
CA GLN A 128 25.90 12.95 -18.26
C GLN A 128 26.57 14.33 -18.37
N PHE A 129 27.90 14.36 -18.28
CA PHE A 129 28.69 15.59 -18.44
C PHE A 129 28.44 16.25 -19.81
N ASP A 130 28.48 15.48 -20.90
CA ASP A 130 28.26 16.00 -22.26
C ASP A 130 26.86 16.57 -22.43
N ARG A 131 25.84 15.92 -21.86
CA ARG A 131 24.45 16.36 -21.94
C ARG A 131 24.20 17.64 -21.14
N PHE A 132 24.73 17.71 -19.92
CA PHE A 132 24.65 18.92 -19.10
C PHE A 132 25.38 20.09 -19.77
N SER A 133 26.55 19.80 -20.36
CA SER A 133 27.33 20.78 -21.12
C SER A 133 26.56 21.32 -22.33
N ALA A 134 25.84 20.46 -23.06
CA ALA A 134 25.03 20.89 -24.20
C ALA A 134 23.91 21.85 -23.80
N VAL A 135 23.19 21.56 -22.70
CA VAL A 135 22.14 22.48 -22.17
C VAL A 135 22.77 23.80 -21.74
N MET A 136 23.90 23.76 -21.03
CA MET A 136 24.60 24.98 -20.61
C MET A 136 25.05 25.82 -21.81
N ASP A 137 25.60 25.19 -22.86
CA ASP A 137 26.03 25.87 -24.08
C ASP A 137 24.85 26.58 -24.75
N ALA A 138 23.68 25.93 -24.84
CA ALA A 138 22.46 26.49 -25.45
C ALA A 138 21.92 27.73 -24.71
N PHE A 139 22.00 27.75 -23.38
CA PHE A 139 21.40 28.81 -22.57
C PHE A 139 22.39 29.89 -22.08
N SER A 140 23.69 29.67 -22.18
CA SER A 140 24.74 30.54 -21.61
C SER A 140 24.72 31.99 -22.10
N SER A 141 24.19 32.25 -23.31
CA SER A 141 24.14 33.57 -23.93
C SER A 141 22.97 34.45 -23.49
N TYR A 142 21.96 33.90 -22.81
CA TYR A 142 20.78 34.67 -22.40
C TYR A 142 21.00 35.37 -21.04
N ASP A 143 20.79 36.69 -21.00
CA ASP A 143 20.99 37.50 -19.81
C ASP A 143 19.97 37.21 -18.70
N ASN A 144 18.77 36.76 -19.06
CA ASN A 144 17.71 36.37 -18.14
C ASN A 144 17.82 34.92 -17.65
N VAL A 145 18.93 34.22 -17.88
CA VAL A 145 19.23 32.97 -17.17
C VAL A 145 19.75 33.30 -15.78
N LEU A 146 18.98 32.91 -14.76
CA LEU A 146 19.35 33.10 -13.35
C LEU A 146 20.47 32.14 -12.96
N GLY A 147 20.35 30.86 -13.33
CA GLY A 147 21.27 29.80 -12.92
C GLY A 147 20.79 28.43 -13.38
N PHE A 148 21.54 27.40 -12.97
CA PHE A 148 21.29 26.02 -13.40
C PHE A 148 21.21 25.05 -12.22
N PHE A 149 20.31 24.07 -12.31
CA PHE A 149 20.28 22.93 -11.40
C PHE A 149 21.09 21.76 -11.96
N VAL A 150 21.91 21.12 -11.14
CA VAL A 150 22.61 19.86 -11.50
C VAL A 150 21.81 18.60 -11.14
N GLY A 151 20.61 18.77 -10.60
CA GLY A 151 19.70 17.69 -10.30
C GLY A 151 18.52 18.15 -9.45
N ASN A 152 17.42 17.41 -9.58
CA ASN A 152 16.19 17.55 -8.81
C ASN A 152 15.92 16.27 -8.00
N GLU A 153 15.86 16.39 -6.68
CA GLU A 153 15.50 15.29 -5.76
C GLU A 153 16.25 13.96 -6.01
N VAL A 154 17.50 14.06 -6.46
CA VAL A 154 18.40 12.91 -6.68
C VAL A 154 18.51 12.03 -5.43
N ILE A 155 18.44 12.65 -4.25
CA ILE A 155 18.28 11.97 -2.97
C ILE A 155 16.82 12.14 -2.54
N ALA A 156 16.02 11.09 -2.71
CA ALA A 156 14.60 11.06 -2.38
C ALA A 156 14.32 10.31 -1.06
N LYS A 157 15.30 9.55 -0.54
CA LYS A 157 15.23 8.83 0.74
C LYS A 157 16.47 9.02 1.60
N ALA A 158 16.33 8.77 2.91
CA ALA A 158 17.42 8.94 3.87
C ALA A 158 18.66 8.07 3.56
N ASP A 159 18.50 6.85 3.07
CA ASP A 159 19.61 5.94 2.76
C ASP A 159 20.29 6.19 1.41
N GLU A 160 19.79 7.15 0.62
CA GLU A 160 20.35 7.54 -0.67
C GLU A 160 21.41 8.65 -0.53
N SER A 161 21.75 9.07 0.69
CA SER A 161 22.75 10.13 0.95
C SER A 161 24.14 9.87 0.36
N LEU A 162 24.46 8.63 -0.02
CA LEU A 162 25.67 8.28 -0.78
C LEU A 162 25.74 8.88 -2.19
N ALA A 163 24.64 9.42 -2.73
CA ALA A 163 24.63 10.17 -3.98
C ALA A 163 25.17 11.61 -3.82
N ALA A 164 25.25 12.14 -2.59
CA ALA A 164 25.66 13.53 -2.34
C ALA A 164 27.05 13.89 -2.92
N PRO A 165 28.08 13.03 -2.87
CA PRO A 165 29.37 13.30 -3.51
C PRO A 165 29.27 13.43 -5.04
N TYR A 166 28.35 12.72 -5.70
CA TYR A 166 28.16 12.79 -7.16
C TYR A 166 27.46 14.09 -7.57
N ILE A 167 26.47 14.53 -6.78
CA ILE A 167 25.82 15.84 -6.97
C ILE A 167 26.85 16.97 -6.83
N LYS A 168 27.68 16.90 -5.79
CA LYS A 168 28.74 17.88 -5.54
C LYS A 168 29.82 17.86 -6.63
N ALA A 169 30.18 16.68 -7.14
CA ALA A 169 31.09 16.54 -8.29
C ALA A 169 30.51 17.15 -9.57
N ALA A 170 29.22 16.91 -9.87
CA ALA A 170 28.56 17.52 -11.02
C ALA A 170 28.57 19.05 -10.94
N ALA A 171 28.27 19.63 -9.76
CA ALA A 171 28.36 21.08 -9.56
C ALA A 171 29.78 21.61 -9.79
N ARG A 172 30.80 20.96 -9.22
CA ARG A 172 32.22 21.30 -9.45
C ARG A 172 32.58 21.28 -10.93
N ASP A 173 32.23 20.20 -11.63
CA ASP A 173 32.63 19.97 -13.01
C ASP A 173 31.90 20.91 -13.97
N MET A 174 30.61 21.18 -13.74
CA MET A 174 29.86 22.15 -14.53
C MET A 174 30.33 23.59 -14.29
N LYS A 175 30.76 23.95 -13.06
CA LYS A 175 31.42 25.24 -12.78
C LYS A 175 32.76 25.36 -13.49
N ALA A 176 33.56 24.29 -13.51
CA ALA A 176 34.83 24.25 -14.24
C ALA A 176 34.62 24.37 -15.75
N TYR A 177 33.62 23.69 -16.30
CA TYR A 177 33.25 23.79 -17.71
C TYR A 177 32.83 25.22 -18.09
N ARG A 178 31.90 25.81 -17.33
CA ARG A 178 31.47 27.23 -17.46
C ARG A 178 32.66 28.18 -17.52
N ASP A 179 33.58 28.05 -16.57
CA ASP A 179 34.74 28.93 -16.46
C ASP A 179 35.73 28.69 -17.63
N SER A 180 35.88 27.44 -18.10
CA SER A 180 36.75 27.10 -19.24
C SER A 180 36.26 27.68 -20.57
N LYS A 181 34.94 27.83 -20.72
CA LYS A 181 34.29 28.44 -21.90
C LYS A 181 34.29 29.96 -21.86
N GLY A 182 34.67 30.56 -20.72
CA GLY A 182 34.57 32.00 -20.51
C GLY A 182 33.13 32.51 -20.39
N TYR A 183 32.20 31.64 -19.98
CA TYR A 183 30.81 32.04 -19.76
C TYR A 183 30.66 32.95 -18.55
N ARG A 184 29.53 33.69 -18.50
CA ARG A 184 29.14 34.47 -17.32
C ARG A 184 29.07 33.54 -16.11
N LYS A 185 29.50 34.02 -14.94
CA LYS A 185 29.44 33.26 -13.69
C LYS A 185 28.03 33.20 -13.10
N PHE A 186 27.08 32.67 -13.87
CA PHE A 186 25.76 32.31 -13.34
C PHE A 186 25.92 31.20 -12.29
N PRO A 187 25.15 31.23 -11.20
CA PRO A 187 25.23 30.24 -10.14
C PRO A 187 24.70 28.86 -10.58
N ILE A 188 25.34 27.81 -10.08
CA ILE A 188 24.98 26.40 -10.30
C ILE A 188 24.65 25.75 -8.94
N GLY A 189 23.48 25.14 -8.80
CA GLY A 189 23.02 24.59 -7.53
C GLY A 189 22.18 23.32 -7.66
N TYR A 190 21.50 22.95 -6.58
CA TYR A 190 20.78 21.69 -6.46
C TYR A 190 19.41 21.90 -5.81
N SER A 191 18.40 21.15 -6.27
CA SER A 191 17.05 21.13 -5.69
C SER A 191 16.85 19.83 -4.92
N ALA A 192 16.68 19.94 -3.60
CA ALA A 192 16.59 18.82 -2.68
C ALA A 192 15.15 18.51 -2.27
N ALA A 193 14.83 17.22 -2.07
CA ALA A 193 13.60 16.81 -1.41
C ALA A 193 13.65 17.14 0.09
N ASP A 194 12.50 17.49 0.68
CA ASP A 194 12.39 17.79 2.10
C ASP A 194 12.35 16.53 3.00
N ILE A 195 13.54 15.99 3.28
CA ILE A 195 13.72 14.78 4.10
C ILE A 195 14.22 15.17 5.49
N ALA A 196 13.38 15.01 6.51
CA ALA A 196 13.66 15.40 7.89
C ALA A 196 14.97 14.79 8.44
N GLU A 197 15.28 13.53 8.11
CA GLU A 197 16.47 12.83 8.58
C GLU A 197 17.79 13.31 7.93
N LEU A 198 17.70 13.94 6.78
CA LEU A 198 18.86 14.47 6.04
C LEU A 198 19.09 15.95 6.28
N ARG A 199 18.15 16.64 6.93
CA ARG A 199 18.26 18.04 7.34
C ARG A 199 19.02 18.16 8.67
N PRO A 200 20.01 19.08 8.81
CA PRO A 200 20.62 19.94 7.78
C PRO A 200 21.84 19.31 7.08
N MET A 201 22.08 18.01 7.25
CA MET A 201 23.28 17.33 6.77
C MET A 201 23.53 17.48 5.27
N LEU A 202 22.49 17.36 4.43
CA LEU A 202 22.64 17.46 2.97
C LEU A 202 23.04 18.88 2.53
N GLN A 203 22.33 19.90 3.02
CA GLN A 203 22.65 21.31 2.71
C GLN A 203 24.04 21.70 3.21
N ASP A 204 24.44 21.23 4.39
CA ASP A 204 25.75 21.50 4.96
C ASP A 204 26.86 20.79 4.17
N TYR A 205 26.64 19.54 3.75
CA TYR A 205 27.61 18.81 2.95
C TYR A 205 27.84 19.41 1.56
N LEU A 206 26.79 19.83 0.88
CA LEU A 206 26.90 20.44 -0.46
C LEU A 206 27.59 21.81 -0.43
N THR A 207 27.72 22.42 0.74
CA THR A 207 28.32 23.76 0.90
C THR A 207 29.62 23.79 1.71
N CYS A 208 29.97 22.73 2.43
CA CYS A 208 31.21 22.61 3.16
C CYS A 208 32.44 22.41 2.24
N GLY A 209 33.65 22.54 2.79
CA GLY A 209 34.89 22.28 2.06
C GLY A 209 35.34 23.45 1.17
N ASN A 210 35.89 23.16 0.00
CA ASN A 210 36.39 24.18 -0.92
C ASN A 210 35.25 24.85 -1.70
N ALA A 211 35.32 26.18 -1.87
CA ALA A 211 34.32 26.94 -2.62
C ALA A 211 34.21 26.57 -4.12
N SER A 212 35.25 25.94 -4.69
CA SER A 212 35.19 25.38 -6.06
C SER A 212 34.24 24.20 -6.16
N ASP A 213 34.09 23.44 -5.08
CA ASP A 213 33.38 22.17 -5.02
C ASP A 213 31.97 22.36 -4.46
N SER A 214 31.76 23.41 -3.65
CA SER A 214 30.45 23.78 -3.14
C SER A 214 29.50 24.24 -4.25
N VAL A 215 28.21 23.94 -4.07
CA VAL A 215 27.14 24.52 -4.88
C VAL A 215 27.07 26.04 -4.69
N ASP A 216 26.62 26.79 -5.70
CA ASP A 216 26.48 28.25 -5.64
C ASP A 216 25.10 28.69 -5.08
N PHE A 217 24.12 27.78 -4.99
CA PHE A 217 22.86 27.92 -4.23
C PHE A 217 22.34 26.54 -3.82
N TYR A 218 21.45 26.51 -2.82
CA TYR A 218 20.73 25.30 -2.40
C TYR A 218 19.22 25.58 -2.42
N ALA A 219 18.43 24.69 -3.01
CA ALA A 219 16.97 24.83 -3.01
C ALA A 219 16.28 23.61 -2.40
N LEU A 220 15.08 23.83 -1.86
CA LEU A 220 14.29 22.81 -1.18
C LEU A 220 12.89 22.71 -1.77
N ASN A 221 12.46 21.49 -2.10
CA ASN A 221 11.08 21.15 -2.42
C ASN A 221 10.35 20.77 -1.12
N SER A 222 9.59 21.71 -0.55
CA SER A 222 8.94 21.52 0.75
C SER A 222 7.45 21.84 0.66
N TYR A 223 6.64 20.86 1.05
CA TYR A 223 5.18 20.98 1.13
C TYR A 223 4.68 20.96 2.58
N GLU A 224 5.54 21.25 3.57
CA GLU A 224 5.17 21.20 4.99
C GLU A 224 4.11 22.26 5.39
N TRP A 225 3.90 23.28 4.56
CA TRP A 225 2.86 24.29 4.76
C TRP A 225 1.59 24.00 3.96
N CYS A 226 0.64 23.31 4.59
CA CYS A 226 -0.70 23.08 4.05
C CYS A 226 -1.72 24.04 4.67
N ASP A 227 -2.34 24.90 3.86
CA ASP A 227 -3.26 25.91 4.37
C ASP A 227 -4.60 25.35 4.89
N PRO A 228 -5.19 25.99 5.92
CA PRO A 228 -4.65 27.11 6.70
C PRO A 228 -3.59 26.63 7.71
N SER A 229 -2.40 27.24 7.66
CA SER A 229 -1.33 27.00 8.64
C SER A 229 -0.64 28.30 9.07
N SER A 230 0.39 28.19 9.91
CA SER A 230 1.18 29.30 10.42
C SER A 230 2.65 28.90 10.50
N TYR A 231 3.55 29.88 10.59
CA TYR A 231 5.01 29.68 10.60
C TYR A 231 5.52 28.66 11.63
N THR A 232 4.86 28.59 12.80
CA THR A 232 5.19 27.62 13.84
C THR A 232 4.45 26.30 13.70
N GLY A 233 3.33 26.26 12.95
CA GLY A 233 2.53 25.06 12.71
C GLY A 233 2.98 24.23 11.49
N SER A 234 3.64 24.86 10.51
CA SER A 234 4.03 24.29 9.21
C SER A 234 5.47 23.75 9.14
N GLY A 235 6.21 23.74 10.25
CA GLY A 235 7.63 23.32 10.26
C GLY A 235 8.63 24.36 9.73
N TYR A 236 8.18 25.46 9.13
CA TYR A 236 9.04 26.52 8.58
C TYR A 236 9.95 27.16 9.64
N SER A 237 9.51 27.25 10.90
CA SER A 237 10.38 27.69 11.99
C SER A 237 11.63 26.81 12.22
N SER A 238 11.53 25.51 11.92
CA SER A 238 12.68 24.58 11.96
C SER A 238 13.59 24.81 10.76
N LEU A 239 13.01 24.95 9.56
CA LEU A 239 13.73 25.26 8.32
C LEU A 239 14.54 26.55 8.44
N GLU A 240 13.93 27.62 8.96
CA GLU A 240 14.61 28.88 9.21
C GLU A 240 15.81 28.71 10.16
N SER A 241 15.63 27.97 11.25
CA SER A 241 16.71 27.76 12.21
C SER A 241 17.93 27.04 11.60
N GLN A 242 17.71 26.25 10.55
CA GLN A 242 18.75 25.52 9.82
C GLN A 242 19.35 26.35 8.68
N ALA A 243 18.60 27.31 8.13
CA ALA A 243 19.03 28.23 7.07
C ALA A 243 19.78 29.47 7.57
N LYS A 244 19.75 29.73 8.87
CA LYS A 244 20.37 30.92 9.47
C LYS A 244 21.86 31.05 9.16
N ASP A 245 22.29 32.19 8.63
CA ASP A 245 23.69 32.49 8.25
C ASP A 245 24.27 31.46 7.24
N PHE A 246 23.46 30.92 6.33
CA PHE A 246 23.88 29.91 5.34
C PHE A 246 24.85 30.50 4.29
N PRO A 247 25.88 29.76 3.82
CA PRO A 247 26.96 30.33 3.01
C PRO A 247 26.56 30.74 1.58
N VAL A 248 25.47 30.19 1.07
CA VAL A 248 24.99 30.40 -0.29
C VAL A 248 23.49 30.74 -0.26
N PRO A 249 22.90 31.30 -1.33
CA PRO A 249 21.46 31.57 -1.35
C PRO A 249 20.67 30.26 -1.14
N ILE A 250 19.71 30.31 -0.23
CA ILE A 250 18.76 29.22 0.02
C ILE A 250 17.33 29.69 -0.26
N PHE A 251 16.57 28.88 -1.00
CA PHE A 251 15.19 29.22 -1.39
C PHE A 251 14.34 27.96 -1.58
N PHE A 252 13.01 28.10 -1.61
CA PHE A 252 12.13 26.98 -1.95
C PHE A 252 12.07 26.83 -3.47
N SER A 253 12.46 25.67 -3.99
CA SER A 253 12.32 25.35 -5.42
C SER A 253 10.94 24.83 -5.78
N GLU A 254 10.17 24.35 -4.78
CA GLU A 254 8.75 23.99 -4.88
C GLU A 254 8.07 24.20 -3.51
N THR A 255 6.92 24.88 -3.51
CA THR A 255 6.01 25.03 -2.35
C THR A 255 4.56 25.11 -2.81
N GLY A 256 3.62 25.09 -1.86
CA GLY A 256 2.20 25.31 -2.09
C GLY A 256 1.37 24.03 -1.96
N CYS A 257 1.46 23.34 -0.82
CA CYS A 257 0.63 22.16 -0.51
C CYS A 257 -0.86 22.46 -0.72
N ASN A 258 -1.56 21.60 -1.48
CA ASN A 258 -2.96 21.80 -1.86
C ASN A 258 -3.98 20.98 -1.05
N THR A 259 -3.55 20.26 0.00
CA THR A 259 -4.41 19.38 0.81
C THR A 259 -4.36 19.79 2.29
N PRO A 260 -5.48 20.20 2.95
CA PRO A 260 -6.88 20.00 2.55
C PRO A 260 -7.45 21.03 1.55
N GLY A 261 -6.73 22.14 1.27
CA GLY A 261 -7.14 23.16 0.30
C GLY A 261 -8.32 24.05 0.75
N PRO A 262 -8.59 25.19 0.05
CA PRO A 262 -7.80 25.78 -1.03
C PRO A 262 -6.50 26.43 -0.54
N ARG A 263 -5.55 26.70 -1.46
CA ARG A 263 -4.27 27.32 -1.11
C ARG A 263 -4.47 28.81 -0.86
N LEU A 264 -4.14 29.25 0.35
CA LEU A 264 -4.19 30.66 0.74
C LEU A 264 -2.85 31.36 0.52
N PHE A 265 -1.78 30.58 0.31
CA PHE A 265 -0.41 31.02 0.11
C PHE A 265 0.11 31.86 1.29
N ALA A 266 -0.29 31.48 2.51
CA ALA A 266 0.13 32.17 3.73
C ALA A 266 1.64 31.95 4.03
N ASP A 267 2.23 30.88 3.50
CA ASP A 267 3.67 30.62 3.49
C ASP A 267 4.45 31.76 2.82
N GLN A 268 3.93 32.31 1.73
CA GLN A 268 4.58 33.41 0.99
C GLN A 268 4.77 34.65 1.88
N ALA A 269 3.81 34.94 2.76
CA ALA A 269 3.92 36.04 3.70
C ALA A 269 5.00 35.81 4.76
N ALA A 270 5.27 34.56 5.15
CA ALA A 270 6.37 34.22 6.04
C ALA A 270 7.73 34.32 5.32
N ILE A 271 7.83 33.79 4.10
CA ILE A 271 9.05 33.73 3.30
C ILE A 271 9.57 35.14 2.95
N PHE A 272 8.67 36.03 2.51
CA PHE A 272 9.03 37.41 2.11
C PHE A 272 8.85 38.43 3.23
N GLY A 273 8.44 38.00 4.43
CA GLY A 273 8.26 38.84 5.61
C GLY A 273 9.43 38.72 6.59
N ASP A 274 9.30 39.44 7.71
CA ASP A 274 10.35 39.55 8.75
C ASP A 274 10.80 38.22 9.38
N GLN A 275 10.10 37.11 9.12
CA GLN A 275 10.42 35.81 9.70
C GLN A 275 11.56 35.10 8.97
N MET A 276 11.69 35.29 7.66
CA MET A 276 12.60 34.50 6.81
C MET A 276 13.35 35.35 5.76
N VAL A 277 12.95 36.60 5.51
CA VAL A 277 13.50 37.44 4.42
C VAL A 277 15.01 37.72 4.54
N ASP A 278 15.56 37.62 5.74
CA ASP A 278 16.98 37.87 5.98
C ASP A 278 17.88 36.70 5.53
N ASP A 279 17.40 35.46 5.65
CA ASP A 279 18.14 34.23 5.37
C ASP A 279 17.68 33.52 4.08
N TRP A 280 16.39 33.61 3.72
CA TRP A 280 15.81 33.01 2.52
C TRP A 280 15.75 33.96 1.33
N SER A 281 16.10 33.44 0.15
CA SER A 281 16.17 34.19 -1.11
C SER A 281 14.89 34.14 -1.95
N GLY A 282 13.84 33.44 -1.49
CA GLY A 282 12.52 33.41 -2.13
C GLY A 282 11.90 32.02 -2.22
N ALA A 283 10.94 31.88 -3.14
CA ALA A 283 10.19 30.65 -3.36
C ALA A 283 9.68 30.52 -4.80
N ILE A 284 9.51 29.27 -5.22
CA ILE A 284 8.89 28.86 -6.48
C ILE A 284 7.63 28.07 -6.15
N VAL A 285 6.49 28.52 -6.68
CA VAL A 285 5.20 27.85 -6.48
C VAL A 285 5.05 26.70 -7.48
N TYR A 286 4.67 25.54 -6.97
CA TYR A 286 4.28 24.38 -7.78
C TYR A 286 2.76 24.44 -8.01
N GLU A 287 2.23 24.58 -9.23
CA GLU A 287 2.89 24.73 -10.53
C GLU A 287 2.05 25.61 -11.49
N TRP A 288 2.58 25.97 -12.66
CA TRP A 288 1.85 26.84 -13.60
C TRP A 288 0.63 26.14 -14.21
N ILE A 289 0.80 24.95 -14.79
CA ILE A 289 -0.22 24.25 -15.57
C ILE A 289 -1.01 23.30 -14.67
N GLN A 290 -2.34 23.28 -14.78
CA GLN A 290 -3.17 22.32 -14.07
C GLN A 290 -3.00 20.90 -14.63
N GLU A 291 -2.34 20.07 -13.82
CA GLU A 291 -2.22 18.65 -14.05
C GLU A 291 -3.12 17.82 -13.13
N ALA A 292 -3.06 16.50 -13.23
CA ALA A 292 -3.88 15.57 -12.45
C ALA A 292 -3.64 15.65 -10.93
N ASN A 293 -2.52 16.25 -10.51
CA ASN A 293 -2.15 16.49 -9.11
C ASN A 293 -2.92 17.67 -8.46
N ASN A 294 -3.64 18.46 -9.26
CA ASN A 294 -4.36 19.66 -8.86
C ASN A 294 -3.52 20.83 -8.28
N TYR A 295 -2.30 21.05 -8.78
CA TYR A 295 -1.42 22.14 -8.33
C TYR A 295 -1.38 23.37 -9.27
N GLY A 296 -2.02 23.32 -10.43
CA GLY A 296 -1.94 24.37 -11.44
C GLY A 296 -2.52 25.72 -11.03
N LEU A 297 -1.86 26.79 -11.46
CA LEU A 297 -2.35 28.16 -11.37
C LEU A 297 -3.22 28.54 -12.58
N VAL A 298 -3.03 27.88 -13.73
CA VAL A 298 -3.80 28.11 -14.96
C VAL A 298 -4.17 26.80 -15.65
N ALA A 299 -5.20 26.84 -16.47
CA ALA A 299 -5.54 25.77 -17.43
C ALA A 299 -5.55 26.32 -18.86
N TYR A 300 -5.27 25.46 -19.84
CA TYR A 300 -5.43 25.78 -21.26
C TYR A 300 -6.70 25.13 -21.80
N GLY A 301 -7.57 25.91 -22.46
CA GLY A 301 -8.83 25.41 -23.04
C GLY A 301 -10.06 25.56 -22.14
N SER A 302 -11.20 25.02 -22.59
CA SER A 302 -12.54 25.33 -22.07
C SER A 302 -13.12 24.33 -21.05
N GLY A 303 -12.30 23.56 -20.33
CA GLY A 303 -12.83 22.53 -19.44
C GLY A 303 -11.95 22.26 -18.23
N ASP A 304 -12.58 22.18 -17.07
CA ASP A 304 -12.02 21.70 -15.81
C ASP A 304 -11.19 20.42 -16.04
N ALA A 305 -9.89 20.50 -15.80
CA ALA A 305 -8.98 19.35 -15.78
C ALA A 305 -9.23 18.41 -14.57
N THR A 306 -10.38 18.54 -13.89
CA THR A 306 -10.78 17.72 -12.74
C THR A 306 -11.44 16.39 -13.15
N ALA A 307 -11.67 16.17 -14.44
CA ALA A 307 -12.13 14.89 -14.97
C ALA A 307 -10.96 13.88 -15.05
N SER A 308 -10.99 12.87 -14.19
CA SER A 308 -10.04 11.76 -14.17
C SER A 308 -9.92 11.11 -15.56
N GLY A 309 -8.78 11.28 -16.21
CA GLY A 309 -8.46 10.69 -17.53
C GLY A 309 -8.50 11.64 -18.74
N ALA A 310 -8.69 12.95 -18.56
CA ALA A 310 -8.55 13.91 -19.66
C ALA A 310 -7.07 14.17 -20.01
N THR A 311 -6.73 14.19 -21.31
CA THR A 311 -5.40 14.62 -21.79
C THR A 311 -5.20 16.09 -21.40
N VAL A 312 -4.18 16.39 -20.59
CA VAL A 312 -3.82 17.77 -20.22
C VAL A 312 -3.44 18.53 -21.49
N VAL A 313 -4.22 19.55 -21.83
CA VAL A 313 -3.87 20.47 -22.92
C VAL A 313 -2.77 21.39 -22.40
N ARG A 314 -1.61 21.39 -23.06
CA ARG A 314 -0.40 22.12 -22.62
C ARG A 314 -0.13 23.43 -23.38
N SER A 315 -1.00 23.77 -24.33
CA SER A 315 -0.87 25.00 -25.13
C SER A 315 -2.24 25.63 -25.38
N GLY A 316 -2.33 26.95 -25.36
CA GLY A 316 -3.54 27.71 -25.62
C GLY A 316 -3.52 29.05 -24.91
N THR A 317 -4.71 29.64 -24.75
CA THR A 317 -4.89 30.82 -23.89
C THR A 317 -4.88 30.37 -22.43
N PRO A 318 -3.94 30.82 -21.59
CA PRO A 318 -3.93 30.46 -20.17
C PRO A 318 -5.12 31.10 -19.45
N THR A 319 -5.90 30.26 -18.77
CA THR A 319 -7.08 30.66 -17.99
C THR A 319 -6.77 30.52 -16.51
N PRO A 320 -6.76 31.61 -15.72
CA PRO A 320 -6.53 31.55 -14.27
C PRO A 320 -7.50 30.62 -13.53
N ILE A 321 -6.97 29.77 -12.64
CA ILE A 321 -7.77 28.91 -11.77
C ILE A 321 -8.08 29.62 -10.46
N SER A 322 -9.35 29.62 -10.09
CA SER A 322 -9.85 30.22 -8.84
C SER A 322 -10.11 29.13 -7.79
N PRO A 323 -9.76 29.34 -6.51
CA PRO A 323 -9.27 30.60 -5.93
C PRO A 323 -7.74 30.78 -5.99
N ASP A 324 -6.97 29.75 -6.32
CA ASP A 324 -5.52 29.71 -6.12
C ASP A 324 -4.76 30.85 -6.83
N PHE A 325 -5.01 31.09 -8.12
CA PHE A 325 -4.35 32.17 -8.86
C PHE A 325 -4.60 33.54 -8.21
N ASN A 326 -5.85 33.78 -7.81
CA ASN A 326 -6.26 35.05 -7.20
C ASN A 326 -5.69 35.21 -5.79
N ASN A 327 -5.62 34.13 -5.02
CA ASN A 327 -5.02 34.13 -3.69
C ASN A 327 -3.53 34.46 -3.77
N LEU A 328 -2.78 33.76 -4.62
CA LEU A 328 -1.35 34.00 -4.80
C LEU A 328 -1.07 35.43 -5.30
N LYS A 329 -1.82 35.88 -6.31
CA LYS A 329 -1.74 37.26 -6.83
C LYS A 329 -1.96 38.28 -5.71
N SER A 330 -2.95 38.05 -4.86
CA SER A 330 -3.28 38.96 -3.75
C SER A 330 -2.17 38.98 -2.69
N GLN A 331 -1.60 37.81 -2.35
CA GLN A 331 -0.45 37.73 -1.45
C GLN A 331 0.73 38.51 -2.03
N TRP A 332 1.19 38.16 -3.23
CA TRP A 332 2.37 38.78 -3.83
C TRP A 332 2.24 40.28 -4.12
N ALA A 333 1.02 40.78 -4.35
CA ALA A 333 0.76 42.22 -4.49
C ALA A 333 1.05 43.02 -3.20
N THR A 334 0.95 42.38 -2.03
CA THR A 334 1.22 43.02 -0.73
C THR A 334 2.66 42.83 -0.24
N LEU A 335 3.40 41.88 -0.81
CA LEU A 335 4.73 41.49 -0.34
C LEU A 335 5.84 42.24 -1.07
N THR A 336 6.45 43.21 -0.38
CA THR A 336 7.59 44.01 -0.84
C THR A 336 8.79 43.82 0.10
N PRO A 337 9.55 42.71 -0.04
CA PRO A 337 10.69 42.44 0.85
C PRO A 337 11.74 43.55 0.75
N THR A 338 12.27 43.98 1.90
CA THR A 338 13.33 45.01 1.95
C THR A 338 14.68 44.33 1.94
N GLY A 339 15.39 44.40 0.81
CA GLY A 339 16.71 43.81 0.66
C GLY A 339 17.86 44.73 1.07
N VAL A 340 19.08 44.18 1.06
CA VAL A 340 20.33 44.93 1.18
C VAL A 340 20.88 45.27 -0.20
N VAL A 341 21.63 46.36 -0.31
CA VAL A 341 22.42 46.65 -1.53
C VAL A 341 23.78 45.97 -1.45
N SER A 342 24.27 45.43 -2.56
CA SER A 342 25.49 44.61 -2.62
C SER A 342 26.71 45.31 -2.02
N SER A 343 26.83 46.63 -2.21
CA SER A 343 27.92 47.45 -1.66
C SER A 343 27.95 47.52 -0.13
N LYS A 344 26.82 47.22 0.53
CA LYS A 344 26.70 47.17 2.00
C LYS A 344 26.66 45.75 2.55
N TYR A 345 26.64 44.74 1.69
CA TYR A 345 26.63 43.34 2.10
C TYR A 345 28.05 42.80 2.15
N ASN A 346 28.50 42.40 3.34
CA ASN A 346 29.81 41.77 3.51
C ASN A 346 29.63 40.28 3.79
N ALA A 347 29.69 39.47 2.73
CA ALA A 347 29.55 38.03 2.81
C ALA A 347 30.48 37.41 3.88
N ALA A 348 31.73 37.87 4.00
CA ALA A 348 32.70 37.29 4.94
C ALA A 348 32.32 37.42 6.42
N SER A 349 31.48 38.41 6.77
CA SER A 349 30.97 38.60 8.14
C SER A 349 29.51 38.18 8.31
N SER A 350 28.80 37.92 7.21
CA SER A 350 27.35 37.70 7.20
C SER A 350 26.95 36.25 6.96
N VAL A 351 27.90 35.35 6.68
CA VAL A 351 27.63 33.92 6.53
C VAL A 351 28.58 33.07 7.36
N SER A 352 28.14 31.88 7.73
CA SER A 352 28.93 30.90 8.47
C SER A 352 29.55 29.87 7.53
N SER A 353 30.78 29.43 7.84
CA SER A 353 31.36 28.25 7.20
C SER A 353 30.72 26.99 7.77
N ARG A 354 30.12 26.16 6.90
CA ARG A 354 29.54 24.87 7.31
C ARG A 354 30.61 23.80 7.42
N ALA A 355 30.63 23.07 8.52
CA ALA A 355 31.49 21.90 8.67
C ALA A 355 30.93 20.74 7.85
N CYS A 356 31.80 19.97 7.17
CA CYS A 356 31.34 18.77 6.49
C CYS A 356 30.83 17.77 7.53
N PRO A 357 29.58 17.33 7.42
CA PRO A 357 28.96 16.60 8.51
C PRO A 357 29.46 15.16 8.57
N ALA A 358 29.64 14.66 9.79
CA ALA A 358 30.03 13.26 10.04
C ALA A 358 28.85 12.31 9.75
N SER A 359 29.17 11.07 9.37
CA SER A 359 28.16 10.04 9.18
C SER A 359 27.31 9.84 10.44
N THR A 360 26.00 9.68 10.28
CA THR A 360 25.07 9.48 11.39
C THR A 360 24.34 8.15 11.28
N VAL A 361 23.99 7.59 12.43
CA VAL A 361 23.19 6.36 12.52
C VAL A 361 21.75 6.59 12.03
N SER A 362 21.31 7.85 11.94
CA SER A 362 19.94 8.27 11.60
C SER A 362 19.65 8.36 10.11
N GLY A 363 20.65 8.26 9.23
CA GLY A 363 20.42 8.20 7.78
C GLY A 363 21.51 8.84 6.92
N TRP A 364 22.28 9.81 7.44
CA TRP A 364 23.37 10.42 6.67
C TRP A 364 24.60 9.50 6.60
N LEU A 365 24.91 8.96 5.42
CA LEU A 365 25.92 7.91 5.22
C LEU A 365 27.30 8.44 4.78
N VAL A 366 27.41 9.72 4.42
CA VAL A 366 28.68 10.32 4.00
C VAL A 366 29.45 10.80 5.23
N ASP A 367 30.74 10.48 5.33
CA ASP A 367 31.54 10.81 6.51
C ASP A 367 32.53 11.93 6.23
N GLY A 368 32.17 13.17 6.60
CA GLY A 368 33.01 14.34 6.41
C GLY A 368 33.21 14.72 4.94
N ASP A 369 34.33 15.37 4.64
CA ASP A 369 34.70 15.80 3.28
C ASP A 369 35.32 14.65 2.51
N VAL A 370 34.49 13.85 1.83
CA VAL A 370 34.96 12.73 1.02
C VAL A 370 35.50 13.21 -0.32
N SER A 371 36.49 12.52 -0.88
CA SER A 371 37.00 12.82 -2.21
C SER A 371 35.89 12.68 -3.25
N LEU A 372 35.69 13.73 -4.05
CA LEU A 372 34.66 13.76 -5.07
C LEU A 372 35.05 12.91 -6.28
N PRO A 373 34.12 12.15 -6.87
CA PRO A 373 34.40 11.35 -8.06
C PRO A 373 34.83 12.24 -9.23
N THR A 374 35.69 11.70 -10.08
CA THR A 374 36.06 12.23 -11.39
C THR A 374 35.12 11.65 -12.45
N VAL A 375 34.86 12.40 -13.53
CA VAL A 375 33.98 11.95 -14.63
C VAL A 375 34.45 10.57 -15.12
N GLY A 376 33.60 9.54 -14.97
CA GLY A 376 33.89 8.16 -15.39
C GLY A 376 34.51 7.26 -14.32
N ASP A 377 34.83 7.77 -13.12
CA ASP A 377 35.29 6.95 -11.98
C ASP A 377 34.12 6.54 -11.08
N SER A 378 34.13 5.28 -10.61
CA SER A 378 33.25 4.82 -9.54
C SER A 378 33.99 4.96 -8.20
N LEU A 379 33.38 5.66 -7.22
CA LEU A 379 34.02 5.85 -5.94
C LEU A 379 34.00 4.52 -5.15
N ALA A 380 35.19 4.00 -4.81
CA ALA A 380 35.31 3.00 -3.76
C ALA A 380 35.10 3.69 -2.41
N VAL A 381 33.86 3.90 -1.99
CA VAL A 381 33.56 4.40 -0.65
C VAL A 381 34.07 3.37 0.35
N HIS A 382 35.14 3.71 1.05
CA HIS A 382 35.68 2.92 2.16
C HIS A 382 34.62 2.82 3.25
N THR A 383 33.89 1.70 3.26
CA THR A 383 33.21 1.26 4.46
C THR A 383 34.28 1.02 5.52
N SER A 384 34.27 1.79 6.60
CA SER A 384 35.12 1.58 7.76
C SER A 384 34.66 0.33 8.52
N GLY A 385 34.84 -0.83 7.88
CA GLY A 385 34.85 -2.14 8.51
C GLY A 385 36.22 -2.37 9.14
N GLN A 386 36.23 -2.51 10.47
CA GLN A 386 37.38 -2.96 11.24
C GLN A 386 38.13 -4.10 10.54
N SER A 387 39.39 -3.85 10.17
CA SER A 387 40.38 -4.90 9.98
C SER A 387 41.69 -4.40 10.55
N GLY A 388 42.08 -4.97 11.69
CA GLY A 388 43.42 -4.80 12.21
C GLY A 388 44.40 -5.51 11.28
N SER A 389 45.36 -4.76 10.76
CA SER A 389 46.68 -5.32 10.48
C SER A 389 47.74 -4.29 10.78
N ALA A 390 48.60 -4.66 11.72
CA ALA A 390 49.77 -3.90 12.11
C ALA A 390 50.72 -3.79 10.92
N ALA A 391 51.12 -2.56 10.59
CA ALA A 391 52.34 -2.31 9.82
C ALA A 391 53.07 -1.11 10.41
N THR A 392 54.24 -1.44 10.91
CA THR A 392 55.27 -0.65 11.55
C THR A 392 55.74 0.53 10.69
N ALA A 393 55.77 1.75 11.26
CA ALA A 393 56.63 2.81 10.72
C ALA A 393 57.19 3.70 11.83
N LYS A 394 58.43 3.37 12.19
CA LYS A 394 59.51 4.22 12.71
C LYS A 394 59.21 5.72 12.69
N THR A 395 59.19 6.28 13.89
CA THR A 395 59.40 7.68 14.21
C THR A 395 60.81 8.12 13.79
N THR A 396 60.89 9.11 12.91
CA THR A 396 62.03 10.03 12.83
C THR A 396 61.56 11.41 13.24
N SER A 397 62.06 11.83 14.39
CA SER A 397 61.92 13.14 15.00
C SER A 397 62.59 14.24 14.17
N ALA A 398 61.92 15.37 14.01
CA ALA A 398 62.56 16.67 13.82
C ALA A 398 62.31 17.53 15.06
N SER A 399 63.42 17.83 15.73
CA SER A 399 63.57 18.66 16.92
C SER A 399 63.45 20.14 16.59
N LYS A 400 62.90 20.93 17.54
CA LYS A 400 63.40 22.23 18.07
C LYS A 400 62.25 23.00 18.73
N THR A 401 62.34 23.70 19.85
CA THR A 401 63.29 23.90 20.98
C THR A 401 62.60 24.93 21.89
N GLY A 402 62.74 24.86 23.23
CA GLY A 402 62.32 25.96 24.12
C GLY A 402 61.74 25.51 25.48
N THR A 403 62.49 24.88 26.38
CA THR A 403 63.10 25.47 27.63
C THR A 403 62.05 25.91 28.67
N ALA A 404 61.82 25.18 29.78
CA ALA A 404 62.38 25.38 31.16
C ALA A 404 61.24 25.73 32.17
N THR A 405 61.14 25.34 33.45
CA THR A 405 61.88 24.49 34.42
C THR A 405 61.04 24.35 35.72
N ALA A 406 61.14 23.19 36.42
CA ALA A 406 60.98 22.94 37.89
C ALA A 406 59.64 23.29 38.59
N THR A 407 59.14 22.65 39.68
CA THR A 407 59.55 21.73 40.77
C THR A 407 58.21 21.39 41.48
N GLY A 408 57.84 20.19 41.97
CA GLY A 408 58.41 19.37 43.06
C GLY A 408 57.31 18.98 44.07
N THR A 409 57.27 17.69 44.49
CA THR A 409 56.73 17.11 45.77
C THR A 409 55.22 17.24 46.12
N SER A 410 54.49 16.32 46.79
CA SER A 410 54.72 15.00 47.42
C SER A 410 53.42 14.41 48.05
N ALA A 411 53.39 13.08 48.23
CA ALA A 411 52.75 12.27 49.32
C ALA A 411 51.24 11.90 49.29
N SER A 412 50.84 10.60 49.23
CA SER A 412 50.68 9.56 50.32
C SER A 412 49.20 9.40 50.75
N ALA A 413 48.55 8.26 51.10
CA ALA A 413 48.90 6.84 51.30
C ALA A 413 47.62 5.96 51.48
N SER A 414 47.72 4.65 51.15
CA SER A 414 47.31 3.40 51.89
C SER A 414 45.92 3.23 52.56
N ALA A 415 45.26 2.05 52.78
CA ALA A 415 45.57 0.60 52.82
C ALA A 415 44.24 -0.23 52.75
N SER A 416 44.11 -1.40 52.09
CA SER A 416 44.29 -2.83 52.53
C SER A 416 43.29 -3.34 53.61
N ALA A 417 42.67 -4.55 53.59
CA ALA A 417 43.19 -5.91 53.36
C ALA A 417 42.10 -7.01 53.10
N THR A 418 42.61 -8.18 52.65
CA THR A 418 42.11 -9.57 52.37
C THR A 418 41.40 -10.36 53.51
N LYS A 419 40.76 -11.57 53.40
CA LYS A 419 41.19 -12.90 52.85
C LYS A 419 40.13 -14.06 53.10
N ALA A 420 40.12 -15.11 52.22
CA ALA A 420 39.89 -16.61 52.39
C ALA A 420 38.57 -17.21 53.00
N SER A 421 38.06 -18.46 52.82
CA SER A 421 38.21 -19.67 51.94
C SER A 421 37.23 -20.82 52.37
N ASN A 422 36.94 -21.84 51.49
CA ASN A 422 36.35 -23.22 51.68
C ASN A 422 34.81 -23.40 51.89
N ALA A 423 34.10 -24.53 51.65
CA ALA A 423 34.07 -25.70 50.73
C ALA A 423 32.88 -26.67 51.15
N ASN A 424 32.30 -27.47 50.21
CA ASN A 424 31.43 -28.68 50.34
C ASN A 424 30.01 -28.59 50.98
N ALA A 425 28.98 -29.45 50.74
CA ALA A 425 28.59 -30.46 49.74
C ALA A 425 27.12 -30.99 50.03
N MET A 426 26.41 -31.44 48.97
CA MET A 426 25.36 -32.50 48.84
C MET A 426 24.16 -32.72 49.81
N GLY A 427 22.95 -32.97 49.24
CA GLY A 427 22.03 -34.04 49.71
C GLY A 427 20.49 -33.89 49.58
N ARG A 428 19.89 -34.55 48.56
CA ARG A 428 18.57 -35.30 48.44
C ARG A 428 17.25 -34.85 49.13
N GLY A 429 16.12 -35.03 48.40
CA GLY A 429 14.79 -35.36 48.97
C GLY A 429 13.57 -35.09 48.04
N VAL A 430 12.65 -36.07 47.90
CA VAL A 430 11.46 -36.10 47.01
C VAL A 430 10.16 -36.14 47.84
N ILE A 431 9.02 -35.67 47.26
CA ILE A 431 7.60 -36.18 47.33
C ILE A 431 6.51 -35.10 47.58
N TYR A 432 5.57 -35.01 46.60
CA TYR A 432 4.14 -34.62 46.52
C TYR A 432 3.44 -33.73 47.58
N THR A 433 2.61 -32.74 47.14
CA THR A 433 1.11 -32.81 47.04
C THR A 433 0.46 -31.47 46.60
N SER A 434 -0.55 -31.58 45.71
CA SER A 434 -1.83 -30.84 45.54
C SER A 434 -1.99 -29.33 45.80
N GLY A 435 -2.74 -28.65 44.92
CA GLY A 435 -3.57 -27.49 45.29
C GLY A 435 -3.81 -26.48 44.17
N ALA A 436 -5.06 -26.36 43.72
CA ALA A 436 -5.49 -25.49 42.63
C ALA A 436 -5.94 -24.08 43.10
N THR A 437 -6.13 -23.22 42.09
CA THR A 437 -7.00 -22.02 42.01
C THR A 437 -6.52 -20.65 42.50
N GLY A 438 -6.63 -19.68 41.58
CA GLY A 438 -7.10 -18.32 41.88
C GLY A 438 -6.07 -17.20 41.72
N VAL A 439 -5.93 -16.61 40.53
CA VAL A 439 -5.37 -15.25 40.38
C VAL A 439 -6.34 -14.39 39.57
N HIS A 440 -6.92 -13.43 40.30
CA HIS A 440 -7.74 -12.32 39.85
C HIS A 440 -6.99 -11.44 38.84
N LEU A 441 -7.67 -11.10 37.73
CA LEU A 441 -7.25 -10.03 36.82
C LEU A 441 -7.88 -8.71 37.30
N THR A 442 -7.06 -7.81 37.84
CA THR A 442 -7.44 -6.45 38.22
C THR A 442 -7.41 -5.53 37.00
N ILE A 443 -8.57 -4.95 36.67
CA ILE A 443 -8.74 -3.87 35.68
C ILE A 443 -8.71 -2.53 36.44
N PRO A 444 -7.87 -1.54 36.07
CA PRO A 444 -7.95 -0.20 36.66
C PRO A 444 -9.06 0.64 36.00
N PRO A 445 -9.71 1.54 36.76
CA PRO A 445 -10.94 2.21 36.34
C PRO A 445 -10.71 3.48 35.50
N THR A 446 -11.72 3.76 34.69
CA THR A 446 -12.02 4.98 33.96
C THR A 446 -12.09 6.23 34.83
N CYS A 447 -11.59 7.36 34.32
CA CYS A 447 -11.90 8.69 34.83
C CYS A 447 -12.98 9.33 33.94
N LEU A 448 -14.16 9.55 34.51
CA LEU A 448 -15.29 10.30 33.95
C LEU A 448 -15.36 11.64 34.69
N SER A 449 -15.36 12.75 33.96
CA SER A 449 -15.95 14.04 34.38
C SER A 449 -16.39 14.75 33.09
N CYS A 450 -17.66 14.62 32.68
CA CYS A 450 -18.82 15.42 33.09
C CYS A 450 -18.96 16.71 32.27
N ARG A 451 -19.87 16.71 31.28
CA ARG A 451 -21.03 17.61 31.26
C ARG A 451 -22.14 17.13 30.31
N HIS A 452 -23.31 17.03 30.91
CA HIS A 452 -24.62 16.68 30.36
C HIS A 452 -25.18 17.68 29.33
N ARG A 453 -25.93 17.13 28.35
CA ARG A 453 -27.31 17.44 27.90
C ARG A 453 -27.43 16.79 26.51
N LEU A 454 -28.42 15.97 26.13
CA LEU A 454 -29.87 16.07 26.28
C LEU A 454 -30.54 14.68 26.22
N TRP A 455 -31.75 14.62 26.77
CA TRP A 455 -32.76 13.56 26.62
C TRP A 455 -34.01 14.17 25.94
N CYS A 456 -34.88 13.29 25.43
CA CYS A 456 -36.20 13.50 24.75
C CYS A 456 -36.15 13.82 23.24
N MET A 457 -36.56 12.94 22.31
CA MET A 457 -37.85 12.28 21.99
C MET A 457 -38.95 13.19 21.40
N GLU A 458 -39.34 12.81 20.17
CA GLU A 458 -40.67 12.83 19.52
C GLU A 458 -41.30 14.11 18.90
N ARG A 459 -41.60 13.97 17.59
CA ARG A 459 -42.80 14.34 16.79
C ARG A 459 -43.04 15.78 16.27
N GLY A 460 -43.52 15.81 15.02
CA GLY A 460 -44.28 16.90 14.35
C GLY A 460 -43.44 17.65 13.30
N SER A 461 -43.59 17.48 11.98
CA SER A 461 -44.73 17.76 11.07
C SER A 461 -44.97 19.25 10.77
N ALA A 462 -44.94 19.55 9.46
CA ALA A 462 -45.67 20.58 8.69
C ALA A 462 -45.07 22.00 8.46
N ASP A 463 -44.99 22.30 7.15
CA ASP A 463 -45.31 23.54 6.40
C ASP A 463 -44.48 24.82 6.61
N ALA A 464 -43.72 25.26 5.59
CA ALA A 464 -44.09 26.16 4.47
C ALA A 464 -43.69 27.63 4.81
N THR A 465 -43.19 28.53 3.96
CA THR A 465 -43.54 28.87 2.57
C THR A 465 -42.54 29.91 2.02
N GLU A 466 -42.54 30.09 0.69
CA GLU A 466 -42.17 31.28 -0.12
C GLU A 466 -40.68 31.56 -0.44
N LEU A 467 -40.26 31.98 -1.64
CA LEU A 467 -40.89 32.27 -2.94
C LEU A 467 -39.73 32.50 -3.95
N TYR A 468 -39.84 32.03 -5.19
CA TYR A 468 -39.73 32.83 -6.43
C TYR A 468 -39.90 31.92 -7.66
N GLU A 469 -41.04 32.08 -8.33
CA GLU A 469 -41.38 31.53 -9.65
C GLU A 469 -40.84 32.42 -10.79
N TYR A 470 -40.53 31.80 -11.93
CA TYR A 470 -40.90 32.36 -13.24
C TYR A 470 -41.20 31.21 -14.24
N GLU A 471 -42.32 31.35 -14.94
CA GLU A 471 -43.11 30.30 -15.62
C GLU A 471 -42.59 29.82 -16.99
N HIS A 472 -43.12 28.65 -17.36
CA HIS A 472 -43.14 27.95 -18.65
C HIS A 472 -43.89 28.68 -19.79
N SER A 473 -43.63 28.26 -21.03
CA SER A 473 -44.70 28.04 -22.01
C SER A 473 -44.33 27.04 -23.12
N SER A 474 -45.25 26.10 -23.35
CA SER A 474 -45.32 25.03 -24.37
C SER A 474 -46.09 25.57 -25.61
N GLY A 475 -45.79 25.21 -26.87
CA GLY A 475 -46.30 24.01 -27.57
C GLY A 475 -47.31 24.36 -28.70
N ASP A 476 -47.36 23.52 -29.75
CA ASP A 476 -48.28 23.45 -30.93
C ASP A 476 -47.94 24.33 -32.18
N GLY A 477 -48.01 23.90 -33.46
CA GLY A 477 -48.31 22.64 -34.15
C GLY A 477 -48.50 22.81 -35.69
N MET A 478 -48.10 21.80 -36.48
CA MET A 478 -48.67 21.27 -37.75
C MET A 478 -48.51 21.90 -39.19
N ALA A 479 -47.78 21.16 -40.06
CA ALA A 479 -48.01 20.67 -41.46
C ALA A 479 -48.33 21.57 -42.71
N ALA A 480 -47.56 21.39 -43.84
CA ALA A 480 -47.97 20.74 -45.13
C ALA A 480 -47.19 21.15 -46.44
N ARG A 481 -46.70 20.12 -47.17
CA ARG A 481 -46.39 19.80 -48.61
C ARG A 481 -46.43 20.78 -49.82
N ASP A 482 -45.38 20.70 -50.68
CA ASP A 482 -45.25 20.28 -52.14
C ASP A 482 -45.66 21.37 -53.18
N ASP A 483 -45.10 21.62 -54.39
CA ASP A 483 -44.07 21.07 -55.29
C ASP A 483 -43.79 22.12 -56.42
N GLU A 484 -42.65 22.03 -57.15
CA GLU A 484 -42.44 22.27 -58.62
C GLU A 484 -41.03 22.78 -59.01
N GLN A 485 -40.42 22.08 -59.99
CA GLN A 485 -39.14 22.32 -60.70
C GLN A 485 -39.40 22.82 -62.16
N PRO A 486 -38.41 23.38 -62.93
CA PRO A 486 -37.62 22.55 -63.89
C PRO A 486 -36.18 23.02 -64.32
N LEU A 487 -35.29 22.03 -64.59
CA LEU A 487 -34.38 21.80 -65.78
C LEU A 487 -33.32 22.88 -66.20
N LEU A 488 -32.05 22.65 -66.61
CA LEU A 488 -31.25 21.48 -67.08
C LEU A 488 -29.72 21.82 -67.20
N ALA A 489 -28.86 20.78 -67.01
CA ALA A 489 -27.59 20.40 -67.71
C ALA A 489 -26.32 21.31 -67.68
N ASP A 490 -25.06 20.86 -67.59
CA ASP A 490 -24.44 19.54 -67.82
C ASP A 490 -23.04 19.40 -67.13
N GLU A 491 -22.72 18.15 -66.74
CA GLU A 491 -21.43 17.40 -66.73
C GLU A 491 -20.13 18.00 -66.11
N GLN A 492 -19.31 17.38 -65.25
CA GLN A 492 -19.12 16.07 -64.56
C GLN A 492 -17.99 16.27 -63.49
N PRO A 493 -17.69 15.36 -62.55
CA PRO A 493 -18.56 14.51 -61.74
C PRO A 493 -18.32 14.69 -60.20
N SER A 494 -19.46 14.79 -59.49
CA SER A 494 -19.77 14.39 -58.10
C SER A 494 -18.79 14.69 -56.95
N GLY A 495 -19.18 15.65 -56.13
CA GLY A 495 -18.87 15.68 -54.70
C GLY A 495 -19.98 15.08 -53.83
N ARG A 496 -19.65 14.97 -52.53
CA ARG A 496 -20.52 15.09 -51.36
C ARG A 496 -21.50 13.93 -51.03
N SER A 497 -21.22 13.31 -49.88
CA SER A 497 -22.12 12.67 -48.90
C SER A 497 -23.34 11.88 -49.41
N ASP A 498 -23.17 10.56 -49.48
CA ASP A 498 -24.08 9.58 -48.88
C ASP A 498 -23.31 9.07 -47.63
N ARG A 499 -23.69 9.22 -46.36
CA ARG A 499 -25.01 9.24 -45.72
C ARG A 499 -25.97 8.21 -46.30
N THR A 500 -25.45 6.99 -46.48
CA THR A 500 -26.20 5.73 -46.28
C THR A 500 -25.34 4.45 -46.26
N ASP A 501 -24.00 4.52 -46.40
CA ASP A 501 -23.14 3.33 -46.23
C ASP A 501 -22.14 3.39 -45.05
N ALA A 502 -22.09 4.50 -44.31
CA ALA A 502 -21.36 4.58 -43.03
C ALA A 502 -22.22 4.12 -41.83
N GLU A 503 -23.53 3.97 -42.03
CA GLU A 503 -24.50 3.55 -41.01
C GLU A 503 -24.71 2.03 -40.93
N ARG A 504 -23.90 1.25 -41.67
CA ARG A 504 -23.77 -0.22 -41.52
C ARG A 504 -22.37 -0.71 -41.14
N LEU A 505 -21.47 0.22 -40.82
CA LEU A 505 -20.36 -0.01 -39.88
C LEU A 505 -20.67 0.59 -38.50
N LEU A 506 -21.91 1.08 -38.30
CA LEU A 506 -22.50 1.29 -36.98
C LEU A 506 -22.91 -0.07 -36.40
N GLY A 507 -21.93 -0.70 -35.79
CA GLY A 507 -22.06 -1.94 -35.03
C GLY A 507 -20.73 -2.33 -34.39
N GLY A 508 -19.91 -1.35 -34.01
CA GLY A 508 -18.77 -1.52 -33.12
C GLY A 508 -19.20 -1.02 -31.76
N ASP A 509 -19.56 -1.98 -30.91
CA ASP A 509 -20.07 -1.85 -29.55
C ASP A 509 -19.28 -0.84 -28.70
N ASP A 510 -19.99 -0.21 -27.77
CA ASP A 510 -19.40 0.48 -26.62
C ASP A 510 -18.30 -0.38 -25.96
N SER A 511 -17.04 0.06 -25.99
CA SER A 511 -16.08 -0.35 -24.97
C SER A 511 -15.40 0.87 -24.36
N LYS A 512 -16.11 1.47 -23.41
CA LYS A 512 -15.51 1.89 -22.15
C LYS A 512 -14.39 0.89 -21.81
N SER A 513 -13.27 1.30 -21.19
CA SER A 513 -12.52 0.38 -20.33
C SER A 513 -13.33 0.05 -19.06
N GLY A 514 -14.64 -0.15 -19.20
CA GLY A 514 -15.43 -0.91 -18.27
C GLY A 514 -15.27 -2.38 -18.63
N GLN A 515 -15.02 -3.21 -17.63
CA GLN A 515 -15.67 -4.51 -17.57
C GLN A 515 -15.44 -5.43 -18.78
N HIS A 516 -14.20 -5.58 -19.27
CA HIS A 516 -13.89 -6.87 -19.89
C HIS A 516 -13.95 -7.91 -18.77
N GLY A 517 -14.99 -8.75 -18.82
CA GLY A 517 -15.13 -9.87 -17.89
C GLY A 517 -13.85 -10.71 -17.91
N PRO A 518 -13.57 -11.48 -16.83
CA PRO A 518 -12.37 -12.28 -16.77
C PRO A 518 -12.24 -13.13 -18.04
N GLY A 519 -11.08 -13.10 -18.70
CA GLY A 519 -10.85 -13.89 -19.90
C GLY A 519 -11.05 -15.38 -19.63
N VAL A 520 -11.33 -16.16 -20.68
CA VAL A 520 -11.55 -17.62 -20.57
C VAL A 520 -10.40 -18.32 -19.85
N PHE A 521 -9.17 -17.86 -20.07
CA PHE A 521 -7.98 -18.35 -19.36
C PHE A 521 -8.08 -18.18 -17.84
N VAL A 522 -8.50 -17.00 -17.36
CA VAL A 522 -8.65 -16.72 -15.93
C VAL A 522 -9.77 -17.56 -15.30
N TRP A 523 -10.87 -17.76 -16.03
CA TRP A 523 -11.94 -18.67 -15.59
C TRP A 523 -11.45 -20.11 -15.48
N LEU A 524 -10.78 -20.64 -16.50
CA LEU A 524 -10.24 -22.00 -16.48
C LEU A 524 -9.22 -22.18 -15.35
N LEU A 525 -8.38 -21.16 -15.13
CA LEU A 525 -7.41 -21.16 -14.04
C LEU A 525 -8.08 -21.19 -12.67
N THR A 526 -9.09 -20.34 -12.48
CA THR A 526 -9.84 -20.24 -11.22
C THR A 526 -10.64 -21.51 -10.94
N LEU A 527 -11.26 -22.11 -11.96
CA LEU A 527 -11.97 -23.39 -11.84
C LEU A 527 -11.02 -24.54 -11.52
N SER A 528 -9.83 -24.55 -12.13
CA SER A 528 -8.80 -25.57 -11.87
C SER A 528 -8.23 -25.45 -10.45
N ALA A 529 -7.92 -24.23 -10.00
CA ALA A 529 -7.47 -23.96 -8.65
C ALA A 529 -8.56 -24.24 -7.60
N GLY A 530 -9.83 -23.96 -7.96
CA GLY A 530 -11.01 -24.19 -7.11
C GLY A 530 -11.27 -25.66 -6.77
N ILE A 531 -10.68 -26.62 -7.48
CA ILE A 531 -10.79 -28.06 -7.13
C ILE A 531 -10.31 -28.33 -5.70
N SER A 532 -9.32 -27.58 -5.20
CA SER A 532 -8.89 -27.66 -3.81
C SER A 532 -9.98 -27.22 -2.83
N GLY A 533 -10.77 -26.22 -3.20
CA GLY A 533 -11.99 -25.87 -2.48
C GLY A 533 -12.97 -27.05 -2.44
N LEU A 534 -13.19 -27.72 -3.57
CA LEU A 534 -14.04 -28.91 -3.64
C LEU A 534 -13.52 -30.03 -2.74
N LEU A 535 -12.22 -30.28 -2.71
CA LEU A 535 -11.60 -31.26 -1.82
C LEU A 535 -11.82 -30.94 -0.33
N PHE A 536 -11.67 -29.67 0.05
CA PHE A 536 -11.96 -29.22 1.41
C PHE A 536 -13.46 -29.40 1.76
N GLY A 537 -14.35 -29.01 0.86
CA GLY A 537 -15.79 -29.22 1.01
C GLY A 537 -16.18 -30.68 1.12
N TYR A 538 -15.57 -31.51 0.27
CA TYR A 538 -15.79 -32.95 0.23
C TYR A 538 -15.37 -33.60 1.55
N ASP A 539 -14.17 -33.32 2.04
CA ASP A 539 -13.68 -33.81 3.34
C ASP A 539 -14.61 -33.41 4.50
N THR A 540 -15.15 -32.19 4.45
CA THR A 540 -16.09 -31.68 5.45
C THR A 540 -17.43 -32.41 5.43
N GLY A 541 -18.00 -32.69 4.26
CA GLY A 541 -19.29 -33.37 4.14
C GLY A 541 -19.20 -34.88 4.30
N VAL A 542 -18.14 -35.50 3.75
CA VAL A 542 -18.01 -36.97 3.66
C VAL A 542 -17.87 -37.60 5.03
N ILE A 543 -17.24 -36.91 5.98
CA ILE A 543 -17.07 -37.43 7.34
C ILE A 543 -18.41 -37.57 8.07
N SER A 544 -19.37 -36.67 7.85
CA SER A 544 -20.71 -36.72 8.43
C SER A 544 -21.44 -38.01 8.01
N ALA A 545 -21.43 -38.33 6.72
CA ALA A 545 -22.00 -39.58 6.19
C ALA A 545 -21.20 -40.83 6.61
N THR A 546 -19.88 -40.71 6.67
CA THR A 546 -18.96 -41.80 7.04
C THR A 546 -19.14 -42.23 8.50
N LEU A 547 -19.27 -41.28 9.43
CA LEU A 547 -19.42 -41.59 10.87
C LEU A 547 -20.72 -42.33 11.21
N VAL A 548 -21.78 -42.13 10.40
CA VAL A 548 -23.05 -42.84 10.55
C VAL A 548 -23.00 -44.23 9.89
N SER A 549 -22.18 -44.42 8.86
CA SER A 549 -22.09 -45.66 8.07
C SER A 549 -20.99 -46.64 8.51
N ILE A 550 -19.94 -46.22 9.23
CA ILE A 550 -18.81 -47.09 9.63
C ILE A 550 -19.25 -48.32 10.45
N GLY A 551 -20.27 -48.16 11.30
CA GLY A 551 -20.73 -49.22 12.22
C GLY A 551 -19.61 -49.73 13.13
N SER A 552 -19.36 -51.04 13.10
CA SER A 552 -18.27 -51.72 13.85
C SER A 552 -17.03 -52.05 13.00
N SER A 553 -16.94 -51.48 11.78
CA SER A 553 -15.88 -51.81 10.81
C SER A 553 -14.47 -51.40 11.27
N LEU A 554 -14.35 -50.41 12.15
CA LEU A 554 -13.08 -49.95 12.71
C LEU A 554 -12.87 -50.52 14.11
N SER A 555 -11.71 -51.14 14.36
CA SER A 555 -11.33 -51.70 15.66
C SER A 555 -12.30 -52.76 16.24
N GLY A 556 -13.22 -53.31 15.43
CA GLY A 556 -14.15 -54.37 15.81
C GLY A 556 -15.21 -53.98 16.84
N ARG A 557 -15.42 -52.67 17.08
CA ARG A 557 -16.40 -52.16 18.05
C ARG A 557 -17.12 -50.92 17.50
N PRO A 558 -18.35 -50.62 17.95
CA PRO A 558 -19.00 -49.34 17.64
C PRO A 558 -18.12 -48.15 18.07
N LEU A 559 -18.15 -47.08 17.29
CA LEU A 559 -17.43 -45.85 17.60
C LEU A 559 -18.05 -45.15 18.81
N SER A 560 -17.23 -44.85 19.82
CA SER A 560 -17.62 -44.02 20.95
C SER A 560 -17.72 -42.55 20.53
N SER A 561 -18.37 -41.70 21.34
CA SER A 561 -18.39 -40.25 21.10
C SER A 561 -16.99 -39.66 21.02
N LEU A 562 -16.05 -40.16 21.85
CA LEU A 562 -14.65 -39.76 21.79
C LEU A 562 -13.98 -40.16 20.47
N ASP A 563 -14.22 -41.38 19.97
CA ASP A 563 -13.65 -41.81 18.67
C ASP A 563 -14.16 -40.91 17.54
N LYS A 564 -15.47 -40.63 17.51
CA LYS A 564 -16.09 -39.73 16.51
C LYS A 564 -15.48 -38.34 16.59
N SER A 565 -15.38 -37.75 17.79
CA SER A 565 -14.80 -36.43 17.98
C SER A 565 -13.31 -36.38 17.60
N VAL A 566 -12.52 -37.40 17.92
CA VAL A 566 -11.09 -37.45 17.57
C VAL A 566 -10.89 -37.63 16.06
N ILE A 567 -11.64 -38.53 15.41
CA ILE A 567 -11.59 -38.73 13.95
C ILE A 567 -11.94 -37.44 13.21
N THR A 568 -12.94 -36.70 13.69
CA THR A 568 -13.34 -35.42 13.10
C THR A 568 -12.28 -34.33 13.33
N SER A 569 -11.87 -34.12 14.59
CA SER A 569 -11.04 -32.97 14.99
C SER A 569 -9.56 -33.09 14.63
N CYS A 570 -9.02 -34.30 14.46
CA CYS A 570 -7.60 -34.49 14.14
C CYS A 570 -7.16 -33.85 12.82
N THR A 571 -8.09 -33.73 11.84
CA THR A 571 -7.84 -33.04 10.57
C THR A 571 -7.65 -31.54 10.79
N SER A 572 -8.51 -30.91 11.61
CA SER A 572 -8.38 -29.49 11.94
C SER A 572 -7.09 -29.22 12.73
N LEU A 573 -6.70 -30.12 13.64
CA LEU A 573 -5.44 -30.01 14.37
C LEU A 573 -4.22 -30.11 13.43
N ALA A 574 -4.23 -31.04 12.48
CA ALA A 574 -3.15 -31.16 11.50
C ALA A 574 -3.11 -29.93 10.56
N ALA A 575 -4.27 -29.42 10.14
CA ALA A 575 -4.38 -28.22 9.32
C ALA A 575 -3.85 -26.97 10.04
N LEU A 576 -4.19 -26.80 11.33
CA LEU A 576 -3.67 -25.74 12.20
C LEU A 576 -2.14 -25.65 12.17
N VAL A 577 -1.46 -26.79 12.29
CA VAL A 577 0.01 -26.84 12.29
C VAL A 577 0.57 -26.69 10.87
N ALA A 578 -0.11 -27.22 9.87
CA ALA A 578 0.35 -27.20 8.49
C ALA A 578 0.26 -25.81 7.84
N SER A 579 -0.78 -25.01 8.09
CA SER A 579 -1.00 -23.73 7.39
C SER A 579 0.18 -22.75 7.52
N PRO A 580 0.76 -22.47 8.71
CA PRO A 580 1.91 -21.56 8.81
C PRO A 580 3.19 -22.12 8.21
N ALA A 581 3.40 -23.45 8.27
CA ALA A 581 4.57 -24.08 7.65
C ALA A 581 4.48 -24.03 6.12
N ALA A 582 3.29 -24.28 5.58
CA ALA A 582 3.01 -24.24 4.16
C ALA A 582 3.07 -22.80 3.60
N SER A 583 2.74 -21.77 4.39
CA SER A 583 2.86 -20.37 3.93
C SER A 583 4.31 -19.93 3.73
N VAL A 584 5.22 -20.35 4.62
CA VAL A 584 6.66 -20.12 4.42
C VAL A 584 7.16 -20.89 3.19
N LEU A 585 6.66 -22.11 2.97
CA LEU A 585 7.01 -22.88 1.78
C LEU A 585 6.47 -22.23 0.48
N ALA A 586 5.26 -21.65 0.51
CA ALA A 586 4.67 -20.96 -0.63
C ALA A 586 5.45 -19.70 -1.01
N ASP A 587 6.09 -19.06 -0.03
CA ASP A 587 7.00 -17.97 -0.30
C ASP A 587 8.33 -18.44 -0.91
N ALA A 588 8.89 -19.53 -0.40
CA ALA A 588 10.18 -20.04 -0.87
C ALA A 588 10.10 -20.73 -2.24
N ARG A 589 9.00 -21.42 -2.55
CA ARG A 589 8.88 -22.28 -3.74
C ARG A 589 7.73 -21.93 -4.70
N GLY A 590 6.95 -20.90 -4.39
CA GLY A 590 5.81 -20.51 -5.21
C GLY A 590 4.52 -21.22 -4.81
N ARG A 591 3.39 -20.74 -5.33
CA ARG A 591 2.05 -21.19 -4.96
C ARG A 591 1.76 -22.54 -5.61
N ARG A 592 2.21 -22.73 -6.86
CA ARG A 592 1.99 -23.96 -7.65
C ARG A 592 2.58 -25.20 -6.96
N ALA A 593 3.78 -25.07 -6.41
CA ALA A 593 4.46 -26.19 -5.75
C ALA A 593 3.74 -26.66 -4.47
N VAL A 594 3.16 -25.73 -3.72
CA VAL A 594 2.43 -26.04 -2.47
C VAL A 594 1.08 -26.69 -2.78
N ILE A 595 0.38 -26.23 -3.81
CA ILE A 595 -0.88 -26.87 -4.26
C ILE A 595 -0.61 -28.32 -4.69
N LEU A 596 0.43 -28.57 -5.50
CA LEU A 596 0.78 -29.92 -5.93
C LEU A 596 1.15 -30.83 -4.74
N ALA A 597 1.90 -30.31 -3.76
CA ALA A 597 2.22 -31.05 -2.55
C ALA A 597 0.96 -31.40 -1.74
N ALA A 598 0.00 -30.47 -1.66
CA ALA A 598 -1.28 -30.70 -1.02
C ALA A 598 -2.08 -31.80 -1.76
N ASP A 599 -2.15 -31.79 -3.09
CA ASP A 599 -2.86 -32.82 -3.87
C ASP A 599 -2.28 -34.21 -3.61
N VAL A 600 -0.95 -34.35 -3.63
CA VAL A 600 -0.26 -35.63 -3.36
C VAL A 600 -0.56 -36.12 -1.94
N LEU A 601 -0.50 -35.23 -0.95
CA LEU A 601 -0.83 -35.56 0.44
C LEU A 601 -2.32 -35.94 0.59
N PHE A 602 -3.22 -35.25 -0.11
CA PHE A 602 -4.65 -35.56 -0.06
C PHE A 602 -4.93 -36.96 -0.60
N VAL A 603 -4.36 -37.32 -1.76
CA VAL A 603 -4.47 -38.66 -2.33
C VAL A 603 -3.92 -39.71 -1.37
N ALA A 604 -2.72 -39.50 -0.82
CA ALA A 604 -2.13 -40.43 0.15
C ALA A 604 -3.01 -40.61 1.38
N GLY A 605 -3.51 -39.52 1.95
CA GLY A 605 -4.40 -39.54 3.11
C GLY A 605 -5.74 -40.23 2.84
N ALA A 606 -6.34 -40.01 1.67
CA ALA A 606 -7.58 -40.67 1.25
C ALA A 606 -7.40 -42.19 1.09
N LEU A 607 -6.28 -42.63 0.49
CA LEU A 607 -5.94 -44.05 0.36
C LEU A 607 -5.69 -44.72 1.71
N VAL A 608 -5.00 -44.04 2.64
CA VAL A 608 -4.80 -44.54 4.01
C VAL A 608 -6.14 -44.68 4.74
N GLN A 609 -7.05 -43.73 4.60
CA GLN A 609 -8.40 -43.82 5.17
C GLN A 609 -9.19 -44.99 4.60
N ALA A 610 -9.23 -45.12 3.27
CA ALA A 610 -9.94 -46.21 2.59
C ALA A 610 -9.37 -47.60 2.94
N GLY A 611 -8.07 -47.68 3.23
CA GLY A 611 -7.38 -48.89 3.67
C GLY A 611 -7.44 -49.18 5.17
N SER A 612 -8.03 -48.29 5.99
CA SER A 612 -7.94 -48.39 7.45
C SER A 612 -8.80 -49.52 8.05
N HIS A 613 -8.29 -50.16 9.10
CA HIS A 613 -8.99 -51.19 9.88
C HIS A 613 -9.10 -50.85 11.37
N THR A 614 -8.39 -49.81 11.81
CA THR A 614 -8.36 -49.35 13.20
C THR A 614 -8.65 -47.85 13.25
N VAL A 615 -9.21 -47.40 14.38
CA VAL A 615 -9.44 -45.96 14.62
C VAL A 615 -8.15 -45.16 14.49
N GLY A 616 -7.02 -45.67 14.98
CA GLY A 616 -5.73 -44.99 14.86
C GLY A 616 -5.26 -44.81 13.42
N ALA A 617 -5.44 -45.81 12.55
CA ALA A 617 -5.11 -45.70 11.13
C ALA A 617 -6.02 -44.70 10.41
N MET A 618 -7.31 -44.67 10.77
CA MET A 618 -8.27 -43.67 10.25
C MET A 618 -7.85 -42.26 10.66
N VAL A 619 -7.47 -42.05 11.93
CA VAL A 619 -6.96 -40.78 12.45
C VAL A 619 -5.67 -40.37 11.71
N ALA A 620 -4.74 -41.28 11.49
CA ALA A 620 -3.51 -40.98 10.75
C ALA A 620 -3.81 -40.52 9.31
N GLY A 621 -4.69 -41.22 8.59
CA GLY A 621 -5.12 -40.81 7.24
C GLY A 621 -5.82 -39.46 7.21
N ARG A 622 -6.70 -39.20 8.20
CA ARG A 622 -7.39 -37.92 8.40
C ARG A 622 -6.43 -36.77 8.73
N SER A 623 -5.38 -37.04 9.52
CA SER A 623 -4.32 -36.06 9.78
C SER A 623 -3.52 -35.72 8.53
N VAL A 624 -3.20 -36.70 7.68
CA VAL A 624 -2.51 -36.45 6.40
C VAL A 624 -3.38 -35.59 5.48
N VAL A 625 -4.68 -35.88 5.37
CA VAL A 625 -5.63 -35.01 4.66
C VAL A 625 -5.70 -33.62 5.30
N GLY A 626 -5.65 -33.53 6.63
CA GLY A 626 -5.59 -32.25 7.34
C GLY A 626 -4.38 -31.40 6.98
N VAL A 627 -3.20 -32.01 6.81
CA VAL A 627 -2.01 -31.29 6.32
C VAL A 627 -2.25 -30.75 4.90
N ALA A 628 -2.83 -31.55 4.01
CA ALA A 628 -3.16 -31.13 2.65
C ALA A 628 -4.17 -29.96 2.64
N VAL A 629 -5.28 -30.11 3.36
CA VAL A 629 -6.34 -29.09 3.46
C VAL A 629 -5.81 -27.81 4.12
N GLY A 630 -4.98 -27.93 5.16
CA GLY A 630 -4.34 -26.78 5.82
C GLY A 630 -3.41 -26.00 4.90
N ALA A 631 -2.68 -26.68 4.01
CA ALA A 631 -1.85 -26.04 3.00
C ALA A 631 -2.70 -25.41 1.88
N ALA A 632 -3.69 -26.13 1.36
CA ALA A 632 -4.53 -25.69 0.25
C ALA A 632 -5.43 -24.50 0.62
N SER A 633 -5.97 -24.47 1.84
CA SER A 633 -6.99 -23.50 2.29
C SER A 633 -6.52 -22.05 2.31
N PHE A 634 -5.23 -21.75 2.52
CA PHE A 634 -4.71 -20.39 2.40
C PHE A 634 -4.10 -20.11 1.01
N VAL A 635 -3.38 -21.09 0.44
CA VAL A 635 -2.59 -20.86 -0.77
C VAL A 635 -3.45 -20.71 -2.03
N VAL A 636 -4.62 -21.37 -2.07
CA VAL A 636 -5.50 -21.34 -3.25
C VAL A 636 -6.24 -20.01 -3.37
N PRO A 637 -6.91 -19.48 -2.32
CA PRO A 637 -7.44 -18.12 -2.36
C PRO A 637 -6.37 -17.07 -2.65
N LEU A 638 -5.17 -17.22 -2.08
CA LEU A 638 -4.03 -16.35 -2.34
C LEU A 638 -3.61 -16.38 -3.82
N TYR A 639 -3.46 -17.58 -4.39
CA TYR A 639 -3.11 -17.77 -5.79
C TYR A 639 -4.15 -17.13 -6.71
N ILE A 640 -5.44 -17.39 -6.46
CA ILE A 640 -6.54 -16.79 -7.23
C ILE A 640 -6.49 -15.26 -7.12
N ALA A 641 -6.30 -14.71 -5.91
CA ALA A 641 -6.21 -13.26 -5.71
C ALA A 641 -5.04 -12.62 -6.46
N GLU A 642 -3.89 -13.31 -6.55
CA GLU A 642 -2.68 -12.80 -7.21
C GLU A 642 -2.75 -12.85 -8.75
N VAL A 643 -3.57 -13.73 -9.33
CA VAL A 643 -3.78 -13.83 -10.79
C VAL A 643 -5.05 -13.13 -11.27
N SER A 644 -5.87 -12.64 -10.34
CA SER A 644 -7.16 -11.99 -10.65
C SER A 644 -7.02 -10.47 -10.88
N PRO A 645 -7.73 -9.91 -11.87
CA PRO A 645 -7.91 -8.46 -11.98
C PRO A 645 -8.62 -7.87 -10.75
N ALA A 646 -8.26 -6.65 -10.36
CA ALA A 646 -8.78 -6.01 -9.14
C ALA A 646 -10.32 -5.91 -9.09
N ALA A 647 -10.95 -5.51 -10.20
CA ALA A 647 -12.40 -5.31 -10.29
C ALA A 647 -13.25 -6.58 -10.10
N HIS A 648 -12.66 -7.77 -10.29
CA HIS A 648 -13.38 -9.05 -10.23
C HIS A 648 -12.77 -10.04 -9.23
N ARG A 649 -11.78 -9.58 -8.44
CA ARG A 649 -11.03 -10.43 -7.49
C ARG A 649 -11.95 -11.12 -6.49
N GLY A 650 -12.93 -10.39 -5.94
CA GLY A 650 -13.88 -10.93 -4.97
C GLY A 650 -14.69 -12.07 -5.52
N ARG A 651 -15.26 -11.89 -6.72
CA ARG A 651 -15.94 -12.96 -7.46
C ARG A 651 -15.05 -14.17 -7.67
N LEU A 652 -13.84 -13.96 -8.19
CA LEU A 652 -12.96 -15.07 -8.54
C LEU A 652 -12.53 -15.86 -7.30
N VAL A 653 -12.22 -15.19 -6.18
CA VAL A 653 -11.95 -15.86 -4.89
C VAL A 653 -13.21 -16.56 -4.35
N THR A 654 -14.41 -16.00 -4.55
CA THR A 654 -15.67 -16.64 -4.13
C THR A 654 -15.95 -17.94 -4.88
N ILE A 655 -15.44 -18.12 -6.10
CA ILE A 655 -15.56 -19.40 -6.83
C ILE A 655 -14.89 -20.54 -6.05
N ASN A 656 -13.77 -20.29 -5.38
CA ASN A 656 -13.15 -21.31 -4.53
C ASN A 656 -14.11 -21.73 -3.40
N VAL A 657 -14.81 -20.79 -2.78
CA VAL A 657 -15.80 -21.08 -1.73
C VAL A 657 -17.03 -21.77 -2.30
N LEU A 658 -17.45 -21.41 -3.51
CA LEU A 658 -18.51 -22.13 -4.24
C LEU A 658 -18.14 -23.60 -4.47
N PHE A 659 -16.86 -23.88 -4.76
CA PHE A 659 -16.38 -25.25 -4.88
C PHE A 659 -16.37 -25.96 -3.52
N VAL A 660 -16.05 -25.27 -2.41
CA VAL A 660 -16.20 -25.83 -1.06
C VAL A 660 -17.65 -26.26 -0.80
N THR A 661 -18.63 -25.41 -1.09
CA THR A 661 -20.03 -25.76 -0.86
C THR A 661 -20.55 -26.83 -1.83
N LEU A 662 -20.07 -26.84 -3.08
CA LEU A 662 -20.31 -27.92 -4.04
C LEU A 662 -19.73 -29.25 -3.56
N GLY A 663 -18.52 -29.24 -3.02
CA GLY A 663 -17.88 -30.43 -2.45
C GLY A 663 -18.69 -31.05 -1.32
N GLN A 664 -19.30 -30.22 -0.46
CA GLN A 664 -20.21 -30.69 0.59
C GLN A 664 -21.44 -31.37 -0.02
N VAL A 665 -22.09 -30.76 -1.02
CA VAL A 665 -23.25 -31.34 -1.73
C VAL A 665 -22.88 -32.68 -2.36
N VAL A 666 -21.76 -32.73 -3.10
CA VAL A 666 -21.26 -33.96 -3.74
C VAL A 666 -20.99 -35.05 -2.70
N ALA A 667 -20.40 -34.69 -1.55
CA ALA A 667 -20.13 -35.63 -0.47
C ALA A 667 -21.41 -36.23 0.14
N TYR A 668 -22.45 -35.42 0.37
CA TYR A 668 -23.72 -35.93 0.89
C TYR A 668 -24.47 -36.79 -0.14
N VAL A 669 -24.46 -36.39 -1.42
CA VAL A 669 -25.06 -37.19 -2.51
C VAL A 669 -24.35 -38.53 -2.64
N LEU A 670 -23.02 -38.55 -2.70
CA LEU A 670 -22.25 -39.79 -2.78
C LEU A 670 -22.38 -40.61 -1.50
N GLY A 671 -22.39 -39.97 -0.32
CA GLY A 671 -22.62 -40.64 0.95
C GLY A 671 -23.96 -41.36 0.99
N TRP A 672 -25.03 -40.70 0.53
CA TRP A 672 -26.35 -41.33 0.43
C TRP A 672 -26.39 -42.46 -0.61
N LEU A 673 -25.91 -42.21 -1.84
CA LEU A 673 -25.89 -43.22 -2.91
C LEU A 673 -25.10 -44.48 -2.50
N LEU A 674 -23.90 -44.30 -1.97
CA LEU A 674 -23.06 -45.44 -1.57
C LEU A 674 -23.65 -46.18 -0.36
N ALA A 675 -24.24 -45.47 0.60
CA ALA A 675 -24.91 -46.11 1.73
C ALA A 675 -26.18 -46.88 1.32
N ALA A 676 -26.89 -46.43 0.28
CA ALA A 676 -28.11 -47.06 -0.21
C ALA A 676 -27.85 -48.29 -1.08
N PHE A 677 -26.77 -48.28 -1.88
CA PHE A 677 -26.55 -49.29 -2.92
C PHE A 677 -25.36 -50.24 -2.68
N LEU A 678 -24.42 -49.92 -1.77
CA LEU A 678 -23.26 -50.76 -1.48
C LEU A 678 -23.34 -51.38 -0.08
N ASP A 679 -22.67 -52.51 0.09
CA ASP A 679 -22.47 -53.12 1.41
C ASP A 679 -21.78 -52.16 2.38
N VAL A 680 -22.21 -52.21 3.65
CA VAL A 680 -21.75 -51.30 4.71
C VAL A 680 -20.22 -51.29 4.88
N ARG A 681 -19.54 -52.43 4.61
CA ARG A 681 -18.08 -52.56 4.72
C ARG A 681 -17.31 -51.86 3.60
N LEU A 682 -17.93 -51.71 2.43
CA LEU A 682 -17.35 -51.11 1.24
C LEU A 682 -17.79 -49.66 1.08
N ALA A 683 -19.05 -49.34 1.42
CA ALA A 683 -19.66 -48.03 1.23
C ALA A 683 -18.81 -46.89 1.81
N TRP A 684 -18.49 -46.92 3.11
CA TRP A 684 -17.72 -45.85 3.75
C TRP A 684 -16.27 -45.76 3.24
N ARG A 685 -15.66 -46.88 2.82
CA ARG A 685 -14.31 -46.88 2.23
C ARG A 685 -14.30 -46.19 0.88
N CYS A 686 -15.31 -46.45 0.06
CA CYS A 686 -15.51 -45.76 -1.20
C CYS A 686 -15.82 -44.28 -0.99
N MET A 687 -16.60 -43.92 0.04
CA MET A 687 -16.86 -42.51 0.39
C MET A 687 -15.54 -41.77 0.63
N VAL A 688 -14.68 -42.23 1.53
CA VAL A 688 -13.42 -41.52 1.81
C VAL A 688 -12.40 -41.64 0.67
N GLY A 689 -12.36 -42.78 -0.03
CA GLY A 689 -11.42 -43.05 -1.11
C GLY A 689 -11.68 -42.25 -2.39
N LEU A 690 -12.94 -41.99 -2.73
CA LEU A 690 -13.31 -41.18 -3.90
C LEU A 690 -12.83 -39.72 -3.80
N GLY A 691 -12.53 -39.25 -2.59
CA GLY A 691 -11.88 -37.96 -2.37
C GLY A 691 -10.50 -37.83 -3.06
N ALA A 692 -9.85 -38.93 -3.42
CA ALA A 692 -8.60 -38.90 -4.18
C ALA A 692 -8.78 -38.45 -5.64
N VAL A 693 -9.96 -38.65 -6.23
CA VAL A 693 -10.19 -38.42 -7.67
C VAL A 693 -10.03 -36.94 -8.05
N PRO A 694 -10.68 -35.97 -7.37
CA PRO A 694 -10.51 -34.57 -7.72
C PRO A 694 -9.07 -34.09 -7.51
N ALA A 695 -8.35 -34.62 -6.50
CA ALA A 695 -6.95 -34.28 -6.25
C ALA A 695 -6.02 -34.75 -7.38
N VAL A 696 -6.23 -35.96 -7.92
CA VAL A 696 -5.49 -36.43 -9.09
C VAL A 696 -5.79 -35.55 -10.31
N VAL A 697 -7.05 -35.21 -10.54
CA VAL A 697 -7.45 -34.32 -11.64
C VAL A 697 -6.77 -32.95 -11.50
N GLN A 698 -6.79 -32.35 -10.31
CA GLN A 698 -6.14 -31.08 -10.06
C GLN A 698 -4.63 -31.16 -10.27
N ALA A 699 -3.96 -32.20 -9.78
CA ALA A 699 -2.52 -32.39 -9.98
C ALA A 699 -2.15 -32.49 -11.47
N VAL A 700 -2.96 -33.19 -12.28
CA VAL A 700 -2.76 -33.30 -13.74
C VAL A 700 -2.95 -31.94 -14.42
N LEU A 701 -4.04 -31.22 -14.10
CA LEU A 701 -4.29 -29.87 -14.64
C LEU A 701 -3.17 -28.89 -14.25
N LEU A 702 -2.72 -28.94 -13.00
CA LEU A 702 -1.65 -28.12 -12.48
C LEU A 702 -0.34 -28.37 -13.21
N LEU A 703 0.01 -29.63 -13.49
CA LEU A 703 1.20 -29.98 -14.24
C LEU A 703 1.11 -29.57 -15.72
N ALA A 704 -0.09 -29.63 -16.31
CA ALA A 704 -0.30 -29.35 -17.73
C ALA A 704 -0.39 -27.86 -18.08
N SER A 705 -1.05 -27.02 -17.26
CA SER A 705 -1.47 -25.68 -17.72
C SER A 705 -1.42 -24.54 -16.71
N MET A 706 -1.36 -24.78 -15.40
CA MET A 706 -1.38 -23.68 -14.42
C MET A 706 -0.01 -22.98 -14.30
N PRO A 707 0.08 -21.66 -14.57
CA PRO A 707 1.29 -20.88 -14.38
C PRO A 707 1.56 -20.58 -12.90
N GLU A 708 2.75 -20.08 -12.58
CA GLU A 708 3.04 -19.53 -11.26
C GLU A 708 2.55 -18.07 -11.15
N SER A 709 2.36 -17.59 -9.91
CA SER A 709 1.96 -16.21 -9.64
C SER A 709 2.93 -15.18 -10.26
N PRO A 710 2.46 -14.20 -11.05
CA PRO A 710 3.30 -13.13 -11.60
C PRO A 710 4.06 -12.36 -10.53
N ARG A 711 3.38 -12.06 -9.41
CA ARG A 711 3.94 -11.35 -8.26
C ARG A 711 5.10 -12.13 -7.61
N TRP A 712 4.94 -13.44 -7.47
CA TRP A 712 6.02 -14.29 -6.97
C TRP A 712 7.19 -14.39 -7.96
N LEU A 713 6.91 -14.48 -9.26
CA LEU A 713 7.93 -14.54 -10.31
C LEU A 713 8.80 -13.28 -10.32
N VAL A 714 8.21 -12.08 -10.21
CA VAL A 714 8.95 -10.83 -10.06
C VAL A 714 9.80 -10.85 -8.78
N ARG A 715 9.24 -11.27 -7.65
CA ARG A 715 9.96 -11.34 -6.36
C ARG A 715 11.19 -12.25 -6.40
N VAL A 716 11.15 -13.35 -7.15
CA VAL A 716 12.28 -14.29 -7.31
C VAL A 716 13.23 -13.87 -8.44
N GLY A 717 13.04 -12.69 -9.03
CA GLY A 717 13.93 -12.13 -10.05
C GLY A 717 13.70 -12.69 -11.45
N ARG A 718 12.47 -13.12 -11.77
CA ARG A 718 12.05 -13.66 -13.10
C ARG A 718 10.97 -12.79 -13.76
N PRO A 719 11.21 -11.48 -14.02
CA PRO A 719 10.19 -10.59 -14.58
C PRO A 719 9.78 -10.95 -16.02
N ALA A 720 10.68 -11.53 -16.82
CA ALA A 720 10.36 -11.99 -18.18
C ALA A 720 9.27 -13.08 -18.19
N ASP A 721 9.32 -14.02 -17.25
CA ASP A 721 8.29 -15.04 -17.11
C ASP A 721 6.99 -14.46 -16.57
N ALA A 722 7.08 -13.50 -15.63
CA ALA A 722 5.92 -12.78 -15.10
C ALA A 722 5.17 -12.06 -16.23
N ARG A 723 5.90 -11.39 -17.13
CA ARG A 723 5.36 -10.71 -18.30
C ARG A 723 4.53 -11.63 -19.20
N LEU A 724 5.03 -12.84 -19.47
CA LEU A 724 4.32 -13.84 -20.28
C LEU A 724 3.03 -14.31 -19.60
N VAL A 725 3.03 -14.46 -18.27
CA VAL A 725 1.83 -14.85 -17.52
C VAL A 725 0.80 -13.72 -17.51
N ILE A 726 1.23 -12.48 -17.27
CA ILE A 726 0.36 -11.29 -17.29
C ILE A 726 -0.30 -11.13 -18.66
N ALA A 727 0.47 -11.25 -19.74
CA ALA A 727 -0.04 -11.22 -21.12
C ALA A 727 -1.17 -12.25 -21.35
N ARG A 728 -0.99 -13.48 -20.84
CA ARG A 728 -2.02 -14.54 -20.93
C ARG A 728 -3.25 -14.25 -20.06
N ILE A 729 -3.07 -13.66 -18.88
CA ILE A 729 -4.18 -13.28 -17.98
C ILE A 729 -5.04 -12.19 -18.62
N LEU A 730 -4.39 -11.17 -19.17
CA LEU A 730 -5.04 -10.03 -19.82
C LEU A 730 -5.52 -10.35 -21.24
N ALA A 731 -5.12 -11.50 -21.81
CA ALA A 731 -5.39 -11.91 -23.18
C ALA A 731 -4.89 -10.89 -24.25
N VAL A 732 -3.76 -10.23 -23.96
CA VAL A 732 -3.10 -9.26 -24.85
C VAL A 732 -1.64 -9.68 -25.13
N PRO A 733 -1.01 -9.16 -26.19
CA PRO A 733 0.41 -9.44 -26.46
C PRO A 733 1.32 -9.01 -25.30
N PRO A 734 2.46 -9.68 -25.07
CA PRO A 734 3.41 -9.30 -24.01
C PRO A 734 3.94 -7.86 -24.10
N ASP A 735 3.95 -7.28 -25.30
CA ASP A 735 4.39 -5.91 -25.58
C ASP A 735 3.27 -4.87 -25.54
N ALA A 736 2.04 -5.27 -25.21
CA ALA A 736 0.93 -4.33 -25.05
C ALA A 736 1.16 -3.40 -23.84
N PRO A 737 0.77 -2.12 -23.93
CA PRO A 737 0.88 -1.15 -22.83
C PRO A 737 0.33 -1.69 -21.50
N ASP A 738 -0.88 -2.27 -21.50
CA ASP A 738 -1.52 -2.83 -20.31
C ASP A 738 -0.67 -3.90 -19.59
N THR A 739 0.03 -4.75 -20.34
CA THR A 739 0.92 -5.78 -19.76
C THR A 739 2.17 -5.14 -19.18
N VAL A 740 2.74 -4.17 -19.87
CA VAL A 740 3.94 -3.46 -19.43
C VAL A 740 3.64 -2.64 -18.18
N ASP A 741 2.52 -1.94 -18.13
CA ASP A 741 2.11 -1.11 -17.00
C ASP A 741 1.79 -1.96 -15.77
N THR A 742 1.07 -3.08 -15.94
CA THR A 742 0.83 -4.04 -14.85
C THR A 742 2.14 -4.64 -14.32
N LEU A 743 3.08 -4.98 -15.20
CA LEU A 743 4.38 -5.51 -14.80
C LEU A 743 5.20 -4.45 -14.04
N ARG A 744 5.26 -3.21 -14.56
CA ARG A 744 5.95 -2.10 -13.89
C ARG A 744 5.38 -1.82 -12.51
N ALA A 745 4.06 -1.85 -12.34
CA ALA A 745 3.42 -1.67 -11.04
C ALA A 745 3.85 -2.75 -10.03
N ILE A 746 3.87 -4.03 -10.46
CA ILE A 746 4.34 -5.15 -9.62
C ILE A 746 5.84 -5.01 -9.31
N GLU A 747 6.67 -4.61 -10.28
CA GLU A 747 8.10 -4.41 -10.09
C GLU A 747 8.41 -3.24 -9.13
N ALA A 748 7.65 -2.15 -9.22
CA ALA A 748 7.77 -1.01 -8.33
C ALA A 748 7.45 -1.41 -6.88
N GLU A 749 6.37 -2.18 -6.65
CA GLU A 749 6.01 -2.70 -5.31
C GLU A 749 7.13 -3.60 -4.75
N VAL A 750 7.58 -4.60 -5.52
CA VAL A 750 8.65 -5.52 -5.09
C VAL A 750 9.94 -4.76 -4.77
N ARG A 751 10.24 -3.68 -5.51
CA ARG A 751 11.41 -2.83 -5.27
C ARG A 751 11.27 -2.04 -3.98
N GLN A 752 10.17 -1.31 -3.79
CA GLN A 752 9.87 -0.57 -2.56
C GLN A 752 9.91 -1.49 -1.32
N GLU A 753 9.42 -2.73 -1.45
CA GLU A 753 9.43 -3.71 -0.37
C GLU A 753 10.82 -4.30 -0.07
N HIS A 754 11.63 -4.57 -1.09
CA HIS A 754 13.03 -4.99 -0.89
C HIS A 754 13.84 -3.91 -0.17
N GLU A 755 13.60 -2.64 -0.50
CA GLU A 755 14.20 -1.48 0.16
C GLU A 755 13.75 -1.38 1.63
N ALA A 756 12.44 -1.45 1.90
CA ALA A 756 11.90 -1.46 3.26
C ALA A 756 12.41 -2.65 4.11
N SER A 757 12.60 -3.82 3.49
CA SER A 757 13.11 -5.02 4.16
C SER A 757 14.61 -4.95 4.44
N ARG A 758 15.40 -4.35 3.54
CA ARG A 758 16.83 -4.05 3.76
C ARG A 758 17.04 -3.09 4.92
N LEU A 759 16.28 -1.99 4.98
CA LEU A 759 16.30 -1.03 6.08
C LEU A 759 15.97 -1.70 7.43
N ARG A 760 14.99 -2.61 7.45
CA ARG A 760 14.60 -3.39 8.64
C ARG A 760 15.68 -4.38 9.08
N HIS A 761 16.29 -5.10 8.16
CA HIS A 761 17.39 -6.02 8.44
C HIS A 761 18.59 -5.27 9.05
N HIS A 762 18.92 -4.09 8.52
CA HIS A 762 20.00 -3.24 9.04
C HIS A 762 19.72 -2.75 10.47
N ARG A 763 18.49 -2.28 10.75
CA ARG A 763 18.05 -1.89 12.11
C ARG A 763 18.05 -3.08 13.10
N GLN A 764 17.72 -4.29 12.64
CA GLN A 764 17.75 -5.49 13.48
C GLN A 764 19.17 -5.98 13.79
N LEU A 765 20.10 -5.89 12.84
CA LEU A 765 21.51 -6.20 13.06
C LEU A 765 22.13 -5.20 14.05
N GLN A 766 21.83 -3.90 13.93
CA GLN A 766 22.25 -2.88 14.90
C GLN A 766 21.70 -3.16 16.32
N ARG A 767 20.43 -3.58 16.45
CA ARG A 767 19.83 -3.96 17.75
C ARG A 767 20.37 -5.27 18.32
N ARG A 768 20.74 -6.25 17.49
CA ARG A 768 21.36 -7.52 17.92
C ARG A 768 22.79 -7.33 18.40
N SER A 769 23.57 -6.44 17.78
CA SER A 769 24.91 -6.05 18.28
C SER A 769 24.86 -5.40 19.66
N ALA A 770 23.74 -4.77 20.03
CA ALA A 770 23.54 -4.19 21.36
C ALA A 770 23.10 -5.20 22.45
N ARG A 771 22.77 -6.46 22.11
CA ARG A 771 22.11 -7.39 23.06
C ARG A 771 22.65 -8.81 23.19
N LEU A 772 23.73 -9.21 22.51
CA LEU A 772 24.23 -10.59 22.61
C LEU A 772 25.75 -10.67 22.84
N THR A 773 26.16 -10.51 24.10
CA THR A 773 26.95 -11.55 24.77
C THR A 773 26.02 -12.72 25.07
N THR A 774 26.49 -13.95 24.83
CA THR A 774 25.91 -15.26 25.21
C THR A 774 25.30 -16.08 24.06
N THR A 775 26.17 -16.97 23.54
CA THR A 775 25.97 -18.38 23.17
C THR A 775 24.71 -18.77 22.39
N SER A 776 24.87 -19.28 21.16
CA SER A 776 24.05 -20.40 20.64
C SER A 776 24.57 -21.03 19.33
N ILE A 777 24.20 -22.30 19.19
CA ILE A 777 24.70 -23.38 18.34
C ILE A 777 24.49 -23.16 16.82
N PRO A 778 25.48 -23.49 15.95
CA PRO A 778 25.55 -23.06 14.54
C PRO A 778 24.64 -23.79 13.54
N ILE A 779 23.95 -24.87 13.92
CA ILE A 779 23.14 -25.69 12.98
C ILE A 779 21.66 -25.27 13.00
N LEU A 780 21.08 -25.06 14.19
CA LEU A 780 19.69 -24.61 14.34
C LEU A 780 19.52 -23.16 13.83
N SER A 781 20.54 -22.33 14.01
CA SER A 781 20.55 -20.95 13.53
C SER A 781 20.56 -20.84 12.00
N ARG A 782 21.13 -21.81 11.27
CA ARG A 782 21.14 -21.83 9.79
C ARG A 782 19.79 -22.24 9.19
N LEU A 783 19.04 -23.09 9.89
CA LEU A 783 17.66 -23.46 9.51
C LEU A 783 16.68 -22.33 9.82
N VAL A 784 16.85 -21.66 10.98
CA VAL A 784 16.05 -20.48 11.36
C VAL A 784 16.42 -19.24 10.53
N ALA A 785 17.67 -19.09 10.07
CA ALA A 785 18.05 -17.98 9.18
C ALA A 785 17.52 -18.12 7.75
N ARG A 786 17.13 -19.33 7.32
CA ARG A 786 16.42 -19.57 6.04
C ARG A 786 14.89 -19.49 6.17
N LEU A 787 14.36 -19.58 7.39
CA LEU A 787 12.98 -19.23 7.72
C LEU A 787 12.95 -17.73 7.97
N ASP A 788 12.69 -16.96 6.91
CA ASP A 788 12.84 -15.52 6.83
C ASP A 788 12.46 -14.74 8.11
N GLY A 789 13.42 -14.54 9.01
CA GLY A 789 13.21 -13.84 10.29
C GLY A 789 12.79 -12.38 10.08
N SER A 790 13.03 -11.85 8.87
CA SER A 790 12.60 -10.53 8.45
C SER A 790 11.07 -10.47 8.28
N ALA A 791 10.44 -11.43 7.59
CA ALA A 791 8.99 -11.47 7.34
C ALA A 791 8.18 -11.65 8.63
N TRP A 792 8.60 -12.57 9.52
CA TRP A 792 7.99 -12.74 10.84
C TRP A 792 8.05 -11.45 11.66
N SER A 793 9.21 -10.78 11.62
CA SER A 793 9.35 -9.51 12.31
C SER A 793 8.54 -8.38 11.67
N ALA A 794 8.43 -8.33 10.35
CA ALA A 794 7.64 -7.34 9.63
C ALA A 794 6.15 -7.52 9.96
N LEU A 795 5.65 -8.76 10.04
CA LEU A 795 4.26 -9.03 10.36
C LEU A 795 3.86 -8.56 11.76
N PHE A 796 4.72 -8.79 12.76
CA PHE A 796 4.42 -8.46 14.17
C PHE A 796 4.97 -7.11 14.64
N ALA A 797 5.97 -6.52 13.97
CA ALA A 797 6.52 -5.22 14.38
C ALA A 797 5.83 -4.04 13.68
N VAL A 798 5.38 -4.22 12.43
CA VAL A 798 4.72 -3.14 11.67
C VAL A 798 3.26 -3.03 12.09
N ARG A 799 2.82 -1.82 12.46
CA ARG A 799 1.45 -1.57 12.95
C ARG A 799 0.39 -1.94 11.92
N ARG A 800 0.56 -1.52 10.66
CA ARG A 800 -0.30 -1.85 9.52
C ARG A 800 -0.52 -3.37 9.40
N ASN A 801 0.58 -4.12 9.32
CA ASN A 801 0.55 -5.59 9.18
C ASN A 801 -0.09 -6.29 10.39
N ARG A 802 0.09 -5.75 11.61
CA ARG A 802 -0.59 -6.25 12.80
C ARG A 802 -2.11 -6.00 12.77
N ARG A 803 -2.56 -4.83 12.31
CA ARG A 803 -3.99 -4.53 12.18
C ARG A 803 -4.62 -5.43 11.12
N ALA A 804 -3.95 -5.61 9.99
CA ALA A 804 -4.36 -6.56 8.95
C ALA A 804 -4.48 -7.98 9.51
N LEU A 805 -3.47 -8.46 10.25
CA LEU A 805 -3.50 -9.76 10.90
C LEU A 805 -4.63 -9.87 11.92
N ALA A 806 -4.86 -8.85 12.75
CA ALA A 806 -5.92 -8.85 13.74
C ALA A 806 -7.30 -8.96 13.09
N ILE A 807 -7.55 -8.21 12.02
CA ILE A 807 -8.79 -8.28 11.23
C ILE A 807 -8.95 -9.66 10.59
N ALA A 808 -7.92 -10.17 9.91
CA ALA A 808 -7.96 -11.47 9.25
C ALA A 808 -8.22 -12.60 10.25
N CYS A 809 -7.53 -12.61 11.39
CA CYS A 809 -7.75 -13.59 12.46
C CYS A 809 -9.12 -13.44 13.11
N LEU A 810 -9.63 -12.22 13.28
CA LEU A 810 -10.98 -11.97 13.78
C LEU A 810 -12.03 -12.59 12.86
N LEU A 811 -11.96 -12.33 11.55
CA LEU A 811 -12.91 -12.86 10.58
C LEU A 811 -12.83 -14.38 10.46
N GLN A 812 -11.61 -14.94 10.40
CA GLN A 812 -11.39 -16.39 10.35
C GLN A 812 -11.85 -17.10 11.62
N GLY A 813 -11.60 -16.51 12.79
CA GLY A 813 -12.10 -17.00 14.06
C GLY A 813 -13.63 -16.93 14.13
N LEU A 814 -14.22 -15.79 13.79
CA LEU A 814 -15.68 -15.58 13.83
C LEU A 814 -16.43 -16.53 12.88
N GLN A 815 -15.87 -16.78 11.70
CA GLN A 815 -16.40 -17.77 10.75
C GLN A 815 -16.59 -19.15 11.38
N GLN A 816 -15.67 -19.57 12.25
CA GLN A 816 -15.70 -20.91 12.86
C GLN A 816 -16.41 -20.93 14.20
N LEU A 817 -16.17 -19.92 15.05
CA LEU A 817 -16.76 -19.81 16.39
C LEU A 817 -18.27 -19.59 16.35
N CYS A 818 -18.85 -19.20 15.20
CA CYS A 818 -20.29 -19.17 15.00
C CYS A 818 -20.95 -20.56 14.87
N GLY A 819 -20.16 -21.64 14.89
CA GLY A 819 -20.67 -23.02 14.98
C GLY A 819 -20.87 -23.75 13.64
N PHE A 820 -20.61 -23.09 12.50
CA PHE A 820 -20.97 -23.61 11.17
C PHE A 820 -20.34 -24.98 10.86
N ASN A 821 -19.02 -25.12 10.99
CA ASN A 821 -18.35 -26.38 10.64
C ASN A 821 -18.79 -27.56 11.52
N SER A 822 -19.07 -27.31 12.81
CA SER A 822 -19.58 -28.36 13.70
C SER A 822 -21.00 -28.78 13.34
N LEU A 823 -21.84 -27.81 12.95
CA LEU A 823 -23.14 -28.11 12.37
C LEU A 823 -22.99 -29.00 11.13
N MET A 824 -21.99 -28.77 10.29
CA MET A 824 -21.75 -29.60 9.10
C MET A 824 -21.20 -31.00 9.42
N TYR A 825 -20.26 -31.13 10.37
CA TYR A 825 -19.70 -32.45 10.75
C TYR A 825 -20.72 -33.35 11.43
N PHE A 826 -21.64 -32.76 12.21
CA PHE A 826 -22.60 -33.49 13.02
C PHE A 826 -24.04 -33.35 12.53
N SER A 827 -24.29 -32.73 11.37
CA SER A 827 -25.63 -32.51 10.77
C SER A 827 -26.48 -33.77 10.76
N ALA A 828 -25.95 -34.87 10.22
CA ALA A 828 -26.65 -36.15 10.14
C ALA A 828 -26.88 -36.75 11.53
N THR A 829 -25.98 -36.50 12.48
CA THR A 829 -26.19 -36.90 13.88
C THR A 829 -27.31 -36.08 14.52
N ILE A 830 -27.32 -34.75 14.35
CA ILE A 830 -28.36 -33.86 14.87
C ILE A 830 -29.73 -34.25 14.32
N PHE A 831 -29.87 -34.42 13.00
CA PHE A 831 -31.16 -34.76 12.40
C PHE A 831 -31.59 -36.20 12.71
N SER A 832 -30.65 -37.12 12.94
CA SER A 832 -30.96 -38.44 13.49
C SER A 832 -31.53 -38.36 14.90
N ILE A 833 -30.96 -37.48 15.74
CA ILE A 833 -31.42 -37.27 17.12
C ILE A 833 -32.79 -36.56 17.15
N VAL A 834 -33.02 -35.63 16.23
CA VAL A 834 -34.30 -34.90 16.10
C VAL A 834 -35.42 -35.79 15.54
N GLY A 835 -35.09 -36.96 14.98
CA GLY A 835 -36.07 -37.98 14.57
C GLY A 835 -36.37 -38.03 13.07
N PHE A 836 -35.47 -37.55 12.20
CA PHE A 836 -35.62 -37.73 10.75
C PHE A 836 -35.16 -39.12 10.31
N ASP A 837 -35.99 -39.82 9.52
CA ASP A 837 -35.71 -41.20 9.04
C ASP A 837 -34.49 -41.29 8.11
N GLN A 838 -34.17 -40.20 7.38
CA GLN A 838 -33.07 -40.13 6.43
C GLN A 838 -32.14 -38.96 6.74
N PRO A 839 -31.32 -39.03 7.81
CA PRO A 839 -30.54 -37.89 8.30
C PRO A 839 -29.51 -37.35 7.29
N THR A 840 -28.96 -38.22 6.44
CA THR A 840 -28.03 -37.83 5.36
C THR A 840 -28.74 -36.99 4.29
N LEU A 841 -29.98 -37.32 3.92
CA LEU A 841 -30.79 -36.53 2.98
C LEU A 841 -31.22 -35.21 3.62
N THR A 842 -31.59 -35.19 4.89
CA THR A 842 -31.87 -33.94 5.60
C THR A 842 -30.63 -33.05 5.68
N SER A 843 -29.44 -33.62 5.83
CA SER A 843 -28.17 -32.87 5.81
C SER A 843 -27.85 -32.31 4.44
N LEU A 844 -28.23 -33.01 3.37
CA LEU A 844 -28.10 -32.54 1.99
C LEU A 844 -28.90 -31.25 1.75
N THR A 845 -30.07 -31.05 2.36
CA THR A 845 -30.84 -29.80 2.18
C THR A 845 -30.11 -28.60 2.77
N VAL A 846 -29.41 -28.78 3.89
CA VAL A 846 -28.55 -27.77 4.51
C VAL A 846 -27.35 -27.45 3.61
N ALA A 847 -26.66 -28.47 3.09
CA ALA A 847 -25.55 -28.29 2.16
C ALA A 847 -25.97 -27.62 0.85
N ALA A 848 -27.13 -27.99 0.31
CA ALA A 848 -27.71 -27.37 -0.89
C ALA A 848 -28.08 -25.91 -0.64
N THR A 849 -28.61 -25.59 0.54
CA THR A 849 -28.87 -24.19 0.96
C THR A 849 -27.57 -23.40 0.98
N ASN A 850 -26.51 -23.96 1.57
CA ASN A 850 -25.18 -23.34 1.57
C ASN A 850 -24.72 -23.04 0.14
N PHE A 851 -24.76 -24.04 -0.75
CA PHE A 851 -24.37 -23.88 -2.16
C PHE A 851 -25.16 -22.80 -2.90
N VAL A 852 -26.49 -22.83 -2.82
CA VAL A 852 -27.36 -21.86 -3.51
C VAL A 852 -27.08 -20.43 -3.04
N PHE A 853 -26.91 -20.22 -1.74
CA PHE A 853 -26.64 -18.89 -1.21
C PHE A 853 -25.19 -18.45 -1.38
N THR A 854 -24.23 -19.37 -1.56
CA THR A 854 -22.89 -19.04 -2.06
C THR A 854 -22.93 -18.58 -3.52
N VAL A 855 -23.79 -19.16 -4.37
CA VAL A 855 -24.05 -18.63 -5.73
C VAL A 855 -24.58 -17.20 -5.64
N ALA A 856 -25.52 -16.92 -4.73
CA ALA A 856 -25.99 -15.55 -4.51
C ALA A 856 -24.84 -14.63 -4.07
N ALA A 857 -23.97 -15.08 -3.16
CA ALA A 857 -22.80 -14.31 -2.73
C ALA A 857 -21.85 -13.96 -3.88
N LEU A 858 -21.60 -14.92 -4.79
CA LEU A 858 -20.81 -14.71 -6.00
C LEU A 858 -21.37 -13.59 -6.89
N LEU A 859 -22.69 -13.38 -6.90
CA LEU A 859 -23.33 -12.32 -7.67
C LEU A 859 -23.35 -10.96 -6.94
N LEU A 860 -23.26 -10.99 -5.61
CA LEU A 860 -23.49 -9.82 -4.75
C LEU A 860 -22.22 -9.19 -4.19
N VAL A 861 -21.14 -9.96 -3.97
CA VAL A 861 -19.98 -9.52 -3.18
C VAL A 861 -19.26 -8.30 -3.77
N ASP A 862 -19.09 -8.25 -5.10
CA ASP A 862 -18.44 -7.12 -5.77
C ASP A 862 -19.40 -5.95 -6.02
N ARG A 863 -20.73 -6.17 -5.98
CA ARG A 863 -21.73 -5.10 -6.15
C ARG A 863 -22.03 -4.37 -4.84
N ILE A 864 -22.14 -5.11 -3.75
CA ILE A 864 -22.48 -4.58 -2.43
C ILE A 864 -21.22 -4.18 -1.66
N GLY A 865 -20.10 -4.88 -1.85
CA GLY A 865 -18.89 -4.71 -1.05
C GLY A 865 -18.86 -5.63 0.18
N ARG A 866 -17.64 -5.92 0.65
CA ARG A 866 -17.37 -6.99 1.64
C ARG A 866 -17.89 -6.60 3.02
N ARG A 867 -17.66 -5.34 3.43
CA ARG A 867 -18.06 -4.85 4.75
C ARG A 867 -19.58 -4.81 4.88
N ARG A 868 -20.26 -4.27 3.86
CA ARG A 868 -21.72 -4.16 3.84
C ARG A 868 -22.40 -5.54 3.84
N VAL A 869 -21.89 -6.49 3.07
CA VAL A 869 -22.38 -7.88 3.07
C VAL A 869 -22.29 -8.52 4.46
N LEU A 870 -21.18 -8.34 5.19
CA LEU A 870 -21.06 -8.82 6.57
C LEU A 870 -22.06 -8.16 7.52
N LEU A 871 -22.21 -6.84 7.44
CA LEU A 871 -23.12 -6.09 8.31
C LEU A 871 -24.61 -6.43 8.08
N TRP A 872 -24.99 -6.86 6.87
CA TRP A 872 -26.36 -7.30 6.58
C TRP A 872 -26.62 -8.77 6.94
N SER A 873 -25.63 -9.64 6.75
CA SER A 873 -25.79 -11.09 6.97
C SER A 873 -25.72 -11.49 8.45
N ILE A 874 -24.80 -10.92 9.24
CA ILE A 874 -24.60 -11.34 10.64
C ILE A 874 -25.88 -11.17 11.50
N PRO A 875 -26.66 -10.08 11.42
CA PRO A 875 -27.93 -9.98 12.15
C PRO A 875 -28.93 -11.09 11.83
N VAL A 876 -29.03 -11.49 10.55
CA VAL A 876 -29.90 -12.60 10.12
C VAL A 876 -29.37 -13.94 10.64
N MET A 877 -28.05 -14.12 10.73
CA MET A 877 -27.46 -15.30 11.38
C MET A 877 -27.82 -15.38 12.87
N ILE A 878 -27.76 -14.25 13.60
CA ILE A 878 -28.16 -14.18 15.01
C ILE A 878 -29.62 -14.60 15.16
N ALA A 879 -30.52 -14.04 14.34
CA ALA A 879 -31.93 -14.40 14.34
C ALA A 879 -32.13 -15.90 14.04
N GLY A 880 -31.45 -16.44 13.03
CA GLY A 880 -31.50 -17.87 12.70
C GLY A 880 -31.06 -18.77 13.87
N LEU A 881 -29.94 -18.46 14.52
CA LEU A 881 -29.44 -19.21 15.68
C LEU A 881 -30.39 -19.15 16.88
N LEU A 882 -31.00 -17.99 17.14
CA LEU A 882 -32.00 -17.84 18.20
C LEU A 882 -33.30 -18.62 17.89
N LEU A 883 -33.70 -18.68 16.61
CA LEU A 883 -34.83 -19.49 16.18
C LEU A 883 -34.53 -21.00 16.29
N VAL A 884 -33.28 -21.43 16.02
CA VAL A 884 -32.84 -22.81 16.28
C VAL A 884 -32.94 -23.11 17.78
N ALA A 885 -32.44 -22.21 18.64
CA ALA A 885 -32.52 -22.36 20.08
C ALA A 885 -33.98 -22.47 20.58
N TYR A 886 -34.87 -21.66 20.01
CA TYR A 886 -36.30 -21.71 20.26
C TYR A 886 -36.93 -23.03 19.80
N GLY A 887 -36.60 -23.52 18.61
CA GLY A 887 -37.06 -24.82 18.12
C GLY A 887 -36.68 -25.99 19.04
N PHE A 888 -35.44 -26.00 19.54
CA PHE A 888 -34.99 -27.00 20.51
C PHE A 888 -35.65 -26.86 21.88
N SER A 889 -36.25 -25.71 22.23
CA SER A 889 -36.95 -25.56 23.52
C SER A 889 -38.23 -26.41 23.60
N PHE A 890 -38.76 -26.85 22.44
CA PHE A 890 -39.91 -27.75 22.33
C PHE A 890 -39.51 -29.23 22.13
N LEU A 891 -38.21 -29.52 22.04
CA LEU A 891 -37.67 -30.87 21.83
C LEU A 891 -36.87 -31.30 23.06
N HIS A 892 -37.44 -32.18 23.89
CA HIS A 892 -36.72 -32.79 25.00
C HIS A 892 -35.79 -33.90 24.48
N VAL A 893 -34.59 -33.50 24.07
CA VAL A 893 -33.60 -34.39 23.45
C VAL A 893 -32.47 -34.69 24.44
N SER A 894 -32.33 -35.97 24.80
CA SER A 894 -31.18 -36.52 25.50
C SER A 894 -30.09 -36.88 24.48
N VAL A 895 -28.99 -36.12 24.42
CA VAL A 895 -27.87 -36.35 23.48
C VAL A 895 -27.05 -37.60 23.85
N SER A 896 -27.06 -37.96 25.13
CA SER A 896 -26.61 -39.25 25.64
C SER A 896 -27.79 -40.23 25.63
N GLY A 897 -27.70 -41.33 24.85
CA GLY A 897 -28.76 -42.35 24.79
C GLY A 897 -29.17 -42.91 26.17
N PRO A 898 -30.24 -43.73 26.24
CA PRO A 898 -30.83 -44.13 27.51
C PRO A 898 -29.78 -44.79 28.42
N ARG A 899 -29.79 -44.43 29.71
CA ARG A 899 -29.00 -45.16 30.71
C ARG A 899 -29.44 -46.62 30.73
N PRO A 900 -28.52 -47.59 30.94
CA PRO A 900 -28.90 -49.00 30.98
C PRO A 900 -29.89 -49.22 32.14
N GLY A 901 -31.17 -49.47 31.82
CA GLY A 901 -32.22 -49.78 32.80
C GLY A 901 -33.43 -48.84 32.82
N GLU A 902 -33.43 -47.71 32.09
CA GLU A 902 -34.62 -46.85 31.97
C GLU A 902 -35.33 -47.10 30.63
N SER A 903 -36.49 -47.76 30.69
CA SER A 903 -37.45 -47.82 29.57
C SER A 903 -38.15 -46.46 29.46
N ASP A 904 -37.58 -45.55 28.68
CA ASP A 904 -38.17 -44.23 28.49
C ASP A 904 -39.33 -44.32 27.48
N SER A 905 -40.50 -44.71 27.98
CA SER A 905 -41.79 -44.69 27.27
C SER A 905 -42.29 -43.26 26.97
N ARG A 906 -41.41 -42.26 26.96
CA ARG A 906 -41.67 -40.86 26.59
C ARG A 906 -41.03 -40.46 25.25
N ALA A 907 -40.46 -41.41 24.50
CA ALA A 907 -39.84 -41.17 23.20
C ALA A 907 -40.83 -40.87 22.03
N ALA A 908 -42.12 -40.63 22.29
CA ALA A 908 -43.17 -40.74 21.27
C ALA A 908 -44.20 -39.58 21.21
N GLU A 909 -43.82 -38.36 21.57
CA GLU A 909 -44.47 -37.14 21.03
C GLU A 909 -43.39 -36.18 20.51
N HIS A 910 -42.61 -36.64 19.53
CA HIS A 910 -41.79 -35.73 18.74
C HIS A 910 -42.75 -34.85 17.96
N GLY A 911 -42.96 -33.60 18.41
CA GLY A 911 -43.72 -32.63 17.66
C GLY A 911 -43.04 -32.42 16.31
N THR A 912 -43.53 -33.08 15.26
CA THR A 912 -43.00 -33.00 13.89
C THR A 912 -42.82 -31.54 13.47
N GLY A 913 -43.69 -30.65 13.94
CA GLY A 913 -43.57 -29.20 13.76
C GLY A 913 -42.29 -28.60 14.35
N ALA A 914 -41.87 -28.97 15.56
CA ALA A 914 -40.66 -28.45 16.19
C ALA A 914 -39.38 -28.91 15.45
N ALA A 915 -39.35 -30.16 14.97
CA ALA A 915 -38.26 -30.67 14.12
C ALA A 915 -38.12 -29.87 12.81
N TYR A 916 -39.24 -29.54 12.15
CA TYR A 916 -39.24 -28.69 10.97
C TYR A 916 -38.86 -27.24 11.26
N VAL A 917 -39.27 -26.69 12.42
CA VAL A 917 -38.84 -25.35 12.87
C VAL A 917 -37.32 -25.31 13.03
N VAL A 918 -36.71 -26.32 13.65
CA VAL A 918 -35.25 -26.43 13.77
C VAL A 918 -34.59 -26.48 12.39
N LEU A 919 -35.09 -27.32 11.47
CA LEU A 919 -34.55 -27.45 10.12
C LEU A 919 -34.60 -26.13 9.34
N VAL A 920 -35.77 -25.46 9.29
CA VAL A 920 -35.95 -24.19 8.57
C VAL A 920 -35.09 -23.09 9.19
N SER A 921 -34.96 -23.06 10.51
CA SER A 921 -34.12 -22.08 11.22
C SER A 921 -32.62 -22.30 10.94
N ILE A 922 -32.18 -23.56 10.86
CA ILE A 922 -30.83 -23.90 10.40
C ILE A 922 -30.61 -23.44 8.95
N MET A 923 -31.58 -23.66 8.06
CA MET A 923 -31.48 -23.21 6.67
C MET A 923 -31.38 -21.68 6.58
N LEU A 924 -32.13 -20.93 7.38
CA LEU A 924 -32.02 -19.47 7.45
C LEU A 924 -30.64 -19.02 7.93
N TYR A 925 -30.13 -19.63 8.99
CA TYR A 925 -28.77 -19.38 9.49
C TYR A 925 -27.72 -19.67 8.41
N VAL A 926 -27.79 -20.82 7.75
CA VAL A 926 -26.85 -21.24 6.71
C VAL A 926 -26.92 -20.35 5.48
N ALA A 927 -28.12 -19.96 5.04
CA ALA A 927 -28.31 -19.04 3.92
C ALA A 927 -27.60 -17.70 4.17
N SER A 928 -27.77 -17.14 5.37
CA SER A 928 -27.12 -15.88 5.72
C SER A 928 -25.61 -16.02 5.89
N TYR A 929 -25.16 -17.11 6.55
CA TYR A 929 -23.73 -17.44 6.65
C TYR A 929 -23.08 -17.52 5.28
N ALA A 930 -23.71 -18.25 4.35
CA ALA A 930 -23.21 -18.47 3.00
C ALA A 930 -23.09 -17.19 2.17
N ILE A 931 -23.85 -16.13 2.48
CA ILE A 931 -23.72 -14.83 1.82
C ILE A 931 -22.50 -14.05 2.34
N GLY A 932 -22.30 -14.02 3.66
CA GLY A 932 -21.28 -13.20 4.32
C GLY A 932 -20.08 -13.98 4.84
N LEU A 933 -20.17 -14.42 6.10
CA LEU A 933 -19.06 -15.06 6.83
C LEU A 933 -18.53 -16.34 6.17
N GLY A 934 -19.31 -16.99 5.31
CA GLY A 934 -18.86 -18.12 4.49
C GLY A 934 -17.76 -17.74 3.50
N ASN A 935 -17.79 -16.53 2.92
CA ASN A 935 -16.91 -16.14 1.81
C ASN A 935 -15.86 -15.10 2.20
N VAL A 936 -16.29 -13.99 2.82
CA VAL A 936 -15.46 -12.80 3.04
C VAL A 936 -14.15 -13.12 3.80
N PRO A 937 -14.12 -13.98 4.84
CA PRO A 937 -12.88 -14.32 5.54
C PRO A 937 -11.80 -14.94 4.64
N TRP A 938 -12.18 -15.64 3.56
CA TRP A 938 -11.23 -16.23 2.62
C TRP A 938 -10.58 -15.21 1.68
N MET A 939 -11.07 -13.96 1.67
CA MET A 939 -10.47 -12.82 0.96
C MET A 939 -9.37 -12.13 1.79
N GLN A 940 -8.95 -12.72 2.91
CA GLN A 940 -7.94 -12.19 3.84
C GLN A 940 -6.63 -11.70 3.20
N SER A 941 -6.20 -12.28 2.07
CA SER A 941 -4.96 -11.91 1.39
C SER A 941 -4.99 -10.48 0.83
N GLU A 942 -6.19 -9.90 0.66
CA GLU A 942 -6.38 -8.50 0.24
C GLU A 942 -5.88 -7.49 1.29
N LEU A 943 -5.80 -7.88 2.57
CA LEU A 943 -5.41 -6.98 3.67
C LEU A 943 -3.89 -6.88 3.88
N PHE A 944 -3.12 -7.79 3.28
CA PHE A 944 -1.69 -7.92 3.56
C PHE A 944 -0.83 -7.41 2.39
N ALA A 945 0.23 -6.67 2.74
CA ALA A 945 1.32 -6.32 1.83
C ALA A 945 2.08 -7.56 1.35
N LEU A 946 2.75 -7.48 0.19
CA LEU A 946 3.32 -8.63 -0.54
C LEU A 946 4.41 -9.36 0.24
N ASP A 947 5.18 -8.64 1.08
CA ASP A 947 6.22 -9.19 1.97
C ASP A 947 5.71 -10.17 3.04
N VAL A 948 4.51 -9.93 3.57
CA VAL A 948 3.90 -10.76 4.61
C VAL A 948 2.61 -11.45 4.16
N ARG A 949 2.21 -11.31 2.88
CA ARG A 949 0.90 -11.76 2.37
C ARG A 949 0.66 -13.24 2.59
N SER A 950 1.63 -14.07 2.20
CA SER A 950 1.54 -15.52 2.39
C SER A 950 1.57 -15.88 3.87
N LEU A 951 2.54 -15.34 4.63
CA LEU A 951 2.69 -15.63 6.06
C LEU A 951 1.45 -15.23 6.88
N GLY A 952 0.95 -14.01 6.67
CA GLY A 952 -0.25 -13.47 7.29
C GLY A 952 -1.48 -14.32 6.98
N SER A 953 -1.69 -14.68 5.70
CA SER A 953 -2.77 -15.58 5.27
C SER A 953 -2.66 -16.96 5.90
N GLY A 954 -1.45 -17.49 6.06
CA GLY A 954 -1.21 -18.78 6.72
C GLY A 954 -1.57 -18.76 8.22
N LEU A 955 -1.24 -17.68 8.93
CA LEU A 955 -1.55 -17.52 10.36
C LEU A 955 -3.03 -17.24 10.64
N SER A 956 -3.68 -16.45 9.80
CA SER A 956 -5.14 -16.25 9.90
C SER A 956 -5.90 -17.54 9.56
N THR A 957 -5.41 -18.32 8.59
CA THR A 957 -5.95 -19.67 8.30
C THR A 957 -5.69 -20.64 9.46
N ALA A 958 -4.54 -20.57 10.12
CA ALA A 958 -4.29 -21.31 11.35
C ALA A 958 -5.31 -20.94 12.44
N THR A 959 -5.69 -19.66 12.55
CA THR A 959 -6.75 -19.22 13.47
C THR A 959 -8.11 -19.83 13.13
N ASN A 960 -8.44 -19.95 11.83
CA ASN A 960 -9.62 -20.70 11.37
C ASN A 960 -9.57 -22.14 11.89
N TRP A 961 -8.48 -22.86 11.62
CA TRP A 961 -8.35 -24.27 12.00
C TRP A 961 -8.31 -24.49 13.52
N LEU A 962 -7.74 -23.55 14.29
CA LEU A 962 -7.79 -23.57 15.75
C LEU A 962 -9.23 -23.45 16.26
N ALA A 963 -9.97 -22.47 15.76
CA ALA A 963 -11.36 -22.28 16.14
C ALA A 963 -12.21 -23.48 15.71
N ASN A 964 -11.98 -24.01 14.50
CA ASN A 964 -12.66 -25.21 14.01
C ASN A 964 -12.35 -26.44 14.87
N PHE A 965 -11.09 -26.64 15.27
CA PHE A 965 -10.69 -27.71 16.19
C PHE A 965 -11.39 -27.58 17.53
N ALA A 966 -11.40 -26.38 18.12
CA ALA A 966 -12.04 -26.12 19.40
C ALA A 966 -13.54 -26.43 19.34
N VAL A 967 -14.28 -25.82 18.39
CA VAL A 967 -15.73 -26.03 18.26
C VAL A 967 -16.02 -27.50 17.93
N GLY A 968 -15.29 -28.12 17.01
CA GLY A 968 -15.49 -29.52 16.61
C GLY A 968 -15.27 -30.51 17.76
N LEU A 969 -14.34 -30.22 18.68
CA LEU A 969 -14.11 -31.04 19.86
C LEU A 969 -15.17 -30.83 20.94
N THR A 970 -15.65 -29.59 21.11
CA THR A 970 -16.52 -29.22 22.22
C THR A 970 -18.01 -29.21 21.89
N PHE A 971 -18.42 -29.26 20.62
CA PHE A 971 -19.81 -29.10 20.18
C PHE A 971 -20.78 -30.08 20.87
N LEU A 972 -20.55 -31.40 20.73
CA LEU A 972 -21.40 -32.41 21.39
C LEU A 972 -21.36 -32.32 22.93
N PRO A 973 -20.17 -32.19 23.57
CA PRO A 973 -20.11 -31.93 25.02
C PRO A 973 -20.86 -30.68 25.48
N LEU A 974 -20.88 -29.58 24.70
CA LEU A 974 -21.66 -28.40 25.01
C LEU A 974 -23.15 -28.66 24.92
N MET A 975 -23.60 -29.42 23.90
CA MET A 975 -25.01 -29.79 23.78
C MET A 975 -25.48 -30.64 24.97
N ASP A 976 -24.61 -31.52 25.50
CA ASP A 976 -24.90 -32.28 26.73
C ASP A 976 -24.90 -31.38 27.97
N ALA A 977 -23.91 -30.48 28.12
CA ALA A 977 -23.70 -29.70 29.34
C ALA A 977 -24.63 -28.48 29.48
N LEU A 978 -24.89 -27.76 28.38
CA LEU A 978 -25.70 -26.55 28.35
C LEU A 978 -27.12 -26.78 27.83
N SER A 979 -27.41 -27.95 27.25
CA SER A 979 -28.55 -28.24 26.35
C SER A 979 -28.36 -27.67 24.93
N PRO A 980 -29.03 -28.25 23.92
CA PRO A 980 -29.03 -27.72 22.55
C PRO A 980 -29.44 -26.25 22.46
N SER A 981 -30.52 -25.85 23.14
CA SER A 981 -31.02 -24.46 23.10
C SER A 981 -29.97 -23.44 23.53
N TRP A 982 -29.35 -23.62 24.69
CA TRP A 982 -28.34 -22.67 25.18
C TRP A 982 -27.03 -22.71 24.37
N THR A 983 -26.71 -23.86 23.77
CA THR A 983 -25.55 -23.97 22.87
C THR A 983 -25.71 -23.05 21.65
N PHE A 984 -26.90 -23.02 21.04
CA PHE A 984 -27.18 -22.11 19.93
C PHE A 984 -27.29 -20.63 20.34
N VAL A 985 -27.78 -20.35 21.56
CA VAL A 985 -27.74 -18.99 22.14
C VAL A 985 -26.29 -18.50 22.32
N LEU A 986 -25.38 -19.37 22.77
CA LEU A 986 -23.97 -19.05 22.89
C LEU A 986 -23.37 -18.65 21.53
N TYR A 987 -23.66 -19.40 20.46
CA TYR A 987 -23.21 -19.05 19.12
C TYR A 987 -23.83 -17.74 18.60
N ALA A 988 -25.09 -17.46 18.95
CA ALA A 988 -25.72 -16.18 18.64
C ALA A 988 -25.01 -15.01 19.34
N ALA A 989 -24.61 -15.19 20.61
CA ALA A 989 -23.83 -14.19 21.35
C ALA A 989 -22.45 -13.94 20.73
N VAL A 990 -21.76 -15.00 20.29
CA VAL A 990 -20.49 -14.87 19.55
C VAL A 990 -20.68 -14.06 18.26
N CYS A 991 -21.75 -14.32 17.51
CA CYS A 991 -22.09 -13.56 16.31
C CYS A 991 -22.38 -12.07 16.63
N ALA A 992 -23.06 -11.78 17.73
CA ALA A 992 -23.34 -10.41 18.17
C ALA A 992 -22.06 -9.62 18.52
N VAL A 993 -21.11 -10.25 19.22
CA VAL A 993 -19.79 -9.65 19.48
C VAL A 993 -19.03 -9.44 18.16
N GLY A 994 -19.07 -10.44 17.28
CA GLY A 994 -18.48 -10.35 15.94
C GLY A 994 -19.03 -9.18 15.12
N PHE A 995 -20.36 -8.96 15.13
CA PHE A 995 -21.01 -7.84 14.45
C PHE A 995 -20.47 -6.49 14.91
N VAL A 996 -20.34 -6.29 16.23
CA VAL A 996 -19.82 -5.03 16.81
C VAL A 996 -18.37 -4.81 16.37
N LEU A 997 -17.54 -5.85 16.42
CA LEU A 997 -16.14 -5.76 16.03
C LEU A 997 -15.98 -5.48 14.53
N VAL A 998 -16.70 -6.19 13.66
CA VAL A 998 -16.70 -5.94 12.21
C VAL A 998 -17.12 -4.50 11.91
N ARG A 999 -18.16 -3.99 12.57
CA ARG A 999 -18.60 -2.60 12.40
C ARG A 999 -17.51 -1.60 12.76
N ALA A 1000 -16.71 -1.90 13.78
CA ALA A 1000 -15.71 -1.00 14.35
C ALA A 1000 -14.35 -1.02 13.64
N CYS A 1001 -13.90 -2.17 13.11
CA CYS A 1001 -12.52 -2.32 12.65
C CYS A 1001 -12.34 -2.89 11.23
N TYR A 1002 -13.39 -3.39 10.56
CA TYR A 1002 -13.25 -3.94 9.21
C TYR A 1002 -13.53 -2.86 8.15
N PRO A 1003 -12.52 -2.42 7.37
CA PRO A 1003 -12.71 -1.45 6.30
C PRO A 1003 -13.31 -2.10 5.05
N GLU A 1004 -13.79 -1.28 4.11
CA GLU A 1004 -14.27 -1.77 2.81
C GLU A 1004 -13.09 -1.94 1.84
N THR A 1005 -12.90 -3.15 1.31
CA THR A 1005 -11.81 -3.48 0.37
C THR A 1005 -12.28 -3.60 -1.09
N SER A 1006 -13.59 -3.50 -1.32
CA SER A 1006 -14.18 -3.71 -2.65
C SER A 1006 -13.73 -2.66 -3.67
N GLY A 1007 -13.30 -3.12 -4.84
CA GLY A 1007 -12.89 -2.25 -5.95
C GLY A 1007 -11.45 -1.73 -5.85
N LEU A 1008 -10.76 -1.99 -4.74
CA LEU A 1008 -9.38 -1.61 -4.54
C LEU A 1008 -8.41 -2.66 -5.13
N SER A 1009 -7.30 -2.17 -5.67
CA SER A 1009 -6.11 -2.98 -5.91
C SER A 1009 -5.61 -3.62 -4.60
N LEU A 1010 -4.77 -4.67 -4.68
CA LEU A 1010 -4.25 -5.30 -3.43
C LEU A 1010 -3.40 -4.29 -2.64
N GLU A 1011 -2.83 -3.36 -3.38
CA GLU A 1011 -1.90 -2.33 -2.97
C GLU A 1011 -2.65 -1.22 -2.21
N GLU A 1012 -3.73 -0.69 -2.79
CA GLU A 1012 -4.62 0.29 -2.13
C GLU A 1012 -5.30 -0.30 -0.88
N ALA A 1013 -5.73 -1.56 -0.93
CA ALA A 1013 -6.37 -2.23 0.21
C ALA A 1013 -5.43 -2.37 1.42
N ALA A 1014 -4.13 -2.59 1.19
CA ALA A 1014 -3.13 -2.58 2.25
C ALA A 1014 -2.89 -1.16 2.81
N GLY A 1015 -2.97 -0.13 1.97
CA GLY A 1015 -2.83 1.29 2.32
C GLY A 1015 -3.88 1.79 3.33
N LEU A 1016 -5.09 1.22 3.34
CA LEU A 1016 -6.18 1.58 4.27
C LEU A 1016 -5.81 1.50 5.76
N LEU A 1017 -4.75 0.76 6.10
CA LEU A 1017 -4.31 0.51 7.47
C LEU A 1017 -2.98 1.24 7.82
N GLU A 1018 -2.52 2.16 6.97
CA GLU A 1018 -1.29 2.96 7.18
C GLU A 1018 -1.45 4.07 8.21
N GLU A 1019 -2.55 4.81 8.15
CA GLU A 1019 -2.87 5.87 9.13
C GLU A 1019 -3.17 5.27 10.51
N ASP A 1020 -3.14 6.06 11.59
CA ASP A 1020 -3.36 5.54 12.96
C ASP A 1020 -4.81 5.06 13.25
N ASP A 1021 -5.68 4.95 12.23
CA ASP A 1021 -7.05 4.43 12.27
C ASP A 1021 -7.18 3.01 11.64
N TRP A 1022 -8.38 2.43 11.70
CA TRP A 1022 -8.78 1.15 11.12
C TRP A 1022 -9.31 1.27 9.68
N GLY A 1023 -9.24 2.45 9.07
CA GLY A 1023 -9.74 2.71 7.70
C GLY A 1023 -11.26 2.63 7.58
N VAL A 1024 -11.99 2.82 8.70
CA VAL A 1024 -13.45 2.72 8.74
C VAL A 1024 -14.07 4.10 8.69
N HIS A 1025 -14.44 4.56 7.50
CA HIS A 1025 -15.27 5.76 7.33
C HIS A 1025 -16.67 5.49 7.89
N ARG A 1026 -17.12 6.34 8.83
CA ARG A 1026 -18.34 6.15 9.63
C ARG A 1026 -19.63 6.52 8.90
#